data_AF-A0A9E1X3I5-F1
#
_entry.id   AF-A0A9E1X3I5-F1
#
_cell.length_a   1.000
_cell.length_b   1.000
_cell.length_c   1.000
_cell.angle_alpha   90.00
_cell.angle_beta   90.00
_cell.angle_gamma   90.00
#
_symmetry.space_group_name_H-M   'P 1'
#
loop_
_entity.id
_entity.type
_entity.pdbx_description
1 polymer ?
#
loop_
_entity_poly.entity_id
_entity_poly.type
_entity_poly.pdbx_seq_one_letter_code
_entity_poly.pdbx_strand_id
1 'polypeptide(L)'
;MEEDSGKEEPIMEYQVPNDGLLNYGAADDGLVWIEGVLADLTLDEKVDLMSGRDLWSVRPVERLGLPALKVCDGPAGARGTGLLGTGIPALCIPCGTALGATWNPDLVEELGSALAAETRARGSHVLLAPTVNLHRTPLGGRSFECMSEDPVLTGKIASGYIRGVQGGGVATTVKHFVANDSEFERTTISSEVDDRTLREVSLRPFEMAVTEGGAWGVMSSYNRINGTYAAEHDHLLTTVLRGEWDFDGIVVSDWFGAKSTAASASAGLDLEMPGPPRWYGERLVTAVMSGEVPEATIDDAVRRLLRLMQRTGAVGEPHDRPERELDEPTHRTLVRRAAAEGFVLLRNEPVGDDPTVGALLPLDPSGIDRLAVIGPNAATAMIMGGGSAALVAQHMTAPLDAIVDRLGDRMEVVHELGAITERSAQPLGGRATATAGGERGFDVEYFDTMDRSGPVVGTRTFRDGRILHFDAAPGVTDLRECSFRATTRFTPVVDGEHVLALVQSGRARLLVDGAVVIDGVDDPMDPGDEFFGFGSAERTAAVTLAAGQPVDVVIEWTAEGAAFLGGVKLGLRTPVVDDLMDRAVVAAGDADVVVLVVGTNLDWETEGRDRESMDLPGDQPELIRRVCAANPRTVVVVNAGSVVTSDWAEDAPAVLATWFGGQEMADALVDVLVGDDEPSGRLPTTVPHRLADTPAYLHYPGENGRVVYTEGLFTGYRWYEARDIDVAFPFGHGLSYTRFEWGTPTVDAPDTVADLETGRPVVVTVPVRNVGDRAGSEVVQAYVGCDAPRLSRPARELRGLAKVRLEPGEEREVELVLDHRAFTYWDPGDPSYPERADAAPVAAGVGVERRAEAGWVIDPGSHRIHLGASSADTRAVAIVDLA
;
A
#
# COMPACT_ATOMS: atom_id res chain seq x y z
N MET A 1 38.48 38.18 16.73
CA MET A 1 38.65 39.10 15.58
C MET A 1 38.89 38.20 14.40
N GLU A 2 37.98 37.91 13.48
CA GLU A 2 36.62 38.37 13.13
C GLU A 2 35.95 37.12 12.51
N GLU A 3 34.74 36.76 12.96
CA GLU A 3 33.52 36.71 12.13
C GLU A 3 33.60 35.80 10.91
N ASP A 4 33.05 34.59 11.05
CA ASP A 4 32.65 33.75 9.91
C ASP A 4 31.12 33.77 9.84
N SER A 5 30.62 34.41 8.79
CA SER A 5 29.20 34.66 8.55
C SER A 5 28.54 33.43 7.93
N GLY A 6 27.47 32.96 8.56
CA GLY A 6 26.62 31.89 8.06
C GLY A 6 26.18 32.12 6.61
N LYS A 7 26.25 31.03 5.83
CA LYS A 7 25.50 30.88 4.60
C LYS A 7 24.56 29.71 4.79
N GLU A 8 23.32 30.02 5.09
CA GLU A 8 22.18 29.16 4.79
C GLU A 8 22.19 28.88 3.28
N GLU A 9 22.18 27.60 2.90
CA GLU A 9 21.93 27.20 1.51
C GLU A 9 20.45 27.45 1.20
N PRO A 10 20.12 28.07 0.06
CA PRO A 10 18.74 28.44 -0.24
C PRO A 10 17.94 27.19 -0.59
N ILE A 11 16.81 27.01 0.09
CA ILE A 11 15.68 26.20 -0.36
C ILE A 11 15.32 26.70 -1.77
N MET A 12 15.56 25.87 -2.80
CA MET A 12 15.11 26.16 -4.16
C MET A 12 13.60 26.00 -4.22
N GLU A 13 12.87 27.11 -4.17
CA GLU A 13 11.49 27.17 -4.65
C GLU A 13 11.47 26.70 -6.12
N TYR A 14 10.93 25.51 -6.36
CA TYR A 14 10.69 25.02 -7.71
C TYR A 14 9.55 25.83 -8.33
N GLN A 15 9.88 26.92 -9.03
CA GLN A 15 8.92 27.61 -9.88
C GLN A 15 8.65 26.75 -11.12
N VAL A 16 7.44 26.18 -11.17
CA VAL A 16 6.88 25.61 -12.39
C VAL A 16 6.85 26.72 -13.46
N PRO A 17 7.33 26.49 -14.70
CA PRO A 17 7.17 27.45 -15.78
C PRO A 17 5.69 27.74 -15.99
N ASN A 18 5.26 28.96 -15.64
CA ASN A 18 3.89 29.42 -15.78
C ASN A 18 3.64 29.88 -17.23
N ASP A 19 3.96 29.00 -18.18
CA ASP A 19 3.87 29.28 -19.61
C ASP A 19 2.43 29.01 -20.07
N GLY A 20 1.51 29.89 -19.65
CA GLY A 20 0.20 30.05 -20.29
C GLY A 20 -0.94 29.16 -19.82
N LEU A 21 -1.00 28.78 -18.54
CA LEU A 21 -2.26 28.33 -17.95
C LEU A 21 -3.29 29.46 -18.06
N LEU A 22 -4.45 29.16 -18.66
CA LEU A 22 -5.62 30.04 -18.57
C LEU A 22 -5.94 30.22 -17.09
N ASN A 23 -5.53 31.35 -16.54
CA ASN A 23 -5.71 31.70 -15.15
C ASN A 23 -7.20 32.03 -14.93
N TYR A 24 -8.01 31.02 -14.64
CA TYR A 24 -9.37 31.20 -14.13
C TYR A 24 -9.27 31.66 -12.67
N GLY A 25 -8.85 32.91 -12.50
CA GLY A 25 -8.38 33.50 -11.23
C GLY A 25 -9.45 33.92 -10.23
N ALA A 26 -10.69 33.47 -10.37
CA ALA A 26 -11.75 33.66 -9.37
C ALA A 26 -12.64 32.42 -9.30
N ALA A 27 -13.07 32.02 -8.09
CA ALA A 27 -14.00 30.90 -7.90
C ALA A 27 -15.31 31.08 -8.71
N ASP A 28 -15.76 32.33 -8.87
CA ASP A 28 -16.92 32.70 -9.68
C ASP A 28 -16.70 32.44 -11.18
N ASP A 29 -15.51 32.68 -11.72
CA ASP A 29 -15.20 32.45 -13.14
C ASP A 29 -15.15 30.94 -13.47
N GLY A 30 -14.70 30.11 -12.52
CA GLY A 30 -14.70 28.66 -12.64
C GLY A 30 -16.12 28.08 -12.68
N LEU A 31 -16.98 28.50 -11.76
CA LEU A 31 -18.38 28.06 -11.74
C LEU A 31 -19.13 28.50 -13.01
N VAL A 32 -18.89 29.71 -13.51
CA VAL A 32 -19.49 30.20 -14.76
C VAL A 32 -19.09 29.33 -15.95
N TRP A 33 -17.82 28.92 -16.04
CA TRP A 33 -17.36 28.01 -17.09
C TRP A 33 -18.02 26.63 -16.99
N ILE A 34 -18.04 26.03 -15.79
CA ILE A 34 -18.63 24.69 -15.58
C ILE A 34 -20.11 24.68 -15.98
N GLU A 35 -20.90 25.64 -15.51
CA GLU A 35 -22.33 25.71 -15.85
C GLU A 35 -22.55 25.97 -17.34
N GLY A 36 -21.70 26.78 -17.97
CA GLY A 36 -21.74 27.04 -19.41
C GLY A 36 -21.50 25.78 -20.23
N VAL A 37 -20.43 25.03 -19.91
CA VAL A 37 -20.12 23.75 -20.57
C VAL A 37 -21.23 22.73 -20.32
N LEU A 38 -21.71 22.62 -19.08
CA LEU A 38 -22.75 21.67 -18.70
C LEU A 38 -24.06 21.91 -19.46
N ALA A 39 -24.45 23.18 -19.65
CA ALA A 39 -25.63 23.56 -20.41
C ALA A 39 -25.51 23.22 -21.90
N ASP A 40 -24.29 23.21 -22.44
CA ASP A 40 -24.04 22.89 -23.83
C ASP A 40 -23.94 21.38 -24.10
N LEU A 41 -23.60 20.54 -23.11
CA LEU A 41 -23.49 19.08 -23.26
C LEU A 41 -24.85 18.41 -23.54
N THR A 42 -24.87 17.46 -24.47
CA THR A 42 -26.01 16.55 -24.63
C THR A 42 -26.04 15.51 -23.51
N LEU A 43 -27.19 14.84 -23.31
CA LEU A 43 -27.28 13.74 -22.34
C LEU A 43 -26.26 12.62 -22.65
N ASP A 44 -26.08 12.25 -23.93
CA ASP A 44 -25.09 11.25 -24.32
C ASP A 44 -23.65 11.71 -23.98
N GLU A 45 -23.30 12.97 -24.25
CA GLU A 45 -21.98 13.52 -23.91
C GLU A 45 -21.76 13.60 -22.39
N LYS A 46 -22.80 13.93 -21.62
CA LYS A 46 -22.76 13.91 -20.15
C LYS A 46 -22.49 12.50 -19.62
N VAL A 47 -23.20 11.51 -20.15
CA VAL A 47 -23.06 10.10 -19.75
C VAL A 47 -21.70 9.53 -20.18
N ASP A 48 -21.20 9.91 -21.36
CA ASP A 48 -19.87 9.54 -21.84
C ASP A 48 -18.74 10.04 -20.92
N LEU A 49 -18.89 11.22 -20.30
CA LEU A 49 -17.95 11.74 -19.30
C LEU A 49 -17.98 10.96 -17.98
N MET A 50 -19.09 10.27 -17.68
CA MET A 50 -19.23 9.44 -16.48
C MET A 50 -18.69 8.03 -16.66
N SER A 51 -18.00 7.71 -17.77
CA SER A 51 -17.41 6.40 -17.96
C SER A 51 -16.03 6.42 -18.61
N GLY A 52 -15.25 5.38 -18.34
CA GLY A 52 -14.00 5.14 -19.04
C GLY A 52 -14.20 4.98 -20.55
N ARG A 53 -13.32 5.61 -21.32
CA ARG A 53 -13.09 5.31 -22.73
C ARG A 53 -12.37 3.97 -22.88
N ASP A 54 -11.33 3.78 -22.08
CA ASP A 54 -10.41 2.64 -22.03
C ASP A 54 -10.00 2.35 -20.56
N LEU A 55 -8.90 1.64 -20.34
CA LEU A 55 -8.44 1.31 -18.99
C LEU A 55 -8.11 2.53 -18.12
N TRP A 56 -7.69 3.66 -18.70
CA TRP A 56 -7.01 4.74 -17.97
C TRP A 56 -7.51 6.14 -18.32
N SER A 57 -8.46 6.28 -19.23
CA SER A 57 -8.97 7.59 -19.64
C SER A 57 -10.49 7.67 -19.71
N VAL A 58 -11.00 8.88 -19.45
CA VAL A 58 -12.39 9.31 -19.69
C VAL A 58 -12.51 9.82 -21.12
N ARG A 59 -13.69 9.78 -21.76
CA ARG A 59 -13.87 10.26 -23.14
C ARG A 59 -13.71 11.80 -23.25
N PRO A 60 -13.17 12.31 -24.38
CA PRO A 60 -13.19 13.74 -24.68
C PRO A 60 -14.55 14.17 -25.28
N VAL A 61 -14.85 15.48 -25.22
CA VAL A 61 -15.96 16.10 -25.97
C VAL A 61 -15.39 17.13 -26.94
N GLU A 62 -14.99 16.66 -28.12
CA GLU A 62 -14.20 17.44 -29.08
C GLU A 62 -14.89 18.73 -29.54
N ARG A 63 -16.22 18.72 -29.76
CA ARG A 63 -16.91 19.93 -30.24
C ARG A 63 -16.91 21.08 -29.22
N LEU A 64 -16.79 20.75 -27.93
CA LEU A 64 -16.71 21.70 -26.83
C LEU A 64 -15.27 21.98 -26.42
N GLY A 65 -14.29 21.36 -27.09
CA GLY A 65 -12.88 21.47 -26.74
C GLY A 65 -12.54 20.86 -25.38
N LEU A 66 -13.36 19.93 -24.86
CA LEU A 66 -13.03 19.20 -23.63
C LEU A 66 -12.10 18.04 -23.98
N PRO A 67 -10.84 18.05 -23.50
CA PRO A 67 -9.93 16.94 -23.68
C PRO A 67 -10.32 15.79 -22.73
N ALA A 68 -9.67 14.65 -22.90
CA ALA A 68 -9.94 13.49 -22.05
C ALA A 68 -9.09 13.52 -20.78
N LEU A 69 -9.73 13.20 -19.65
CA LEU A 69 -9.07 13.07 -18.35
C LEU A 69 -8.36 11.72 -18.27
N LYS A 70 -7.10 11.72 -17.84
CA LYS A 70 -6.26 10.51 -17.70
C LYS A 70 -5.94 10.23 -16.24
N VAL A 71 -6.09 8.98 -15.81
CA VAL A 71 -5.79 8.48 -14.46
C VAL A 71 -4.65 7.46 -14.53
N CYS A 72 -3.92 7.26 -13.43
CA CYS A 72 -3.02 6.11 -13.28
C CYS A 72 -2.91 5.67 -11.81
N ASP A 73 -2.61 4.38 -11.61
CA ASP A 73 -2.12 3.89 -10.32
C ASP A 73 -0.68 4.36 -10.08
N GLY A 74 -0.18 4.36 -8.86
CA GLY A 74 -0.89 4.14 -7.59
C GLY A 74 -0.01 4.52 -6.40
N PRO A 75 -0.29 3.99 -5.20
CA PRO A 75 0.23 4.54 -3.94
C PRO A 75 1.73 4.41 -3.70
N ALA A 76 2.43 3.53 -4.43
CA ALA A 76 3.88 3.38 -4.36
C ALA A 76 4.63 4.08 -5.53
N GLY A 77 3.91 4.77 -6.42
CA GLY A 77 4.49 5.48 -7.57
C GLY A 77 3.54 5.57 -8.77
N ALA A 78 3.74 6.57 -9.63
CA ALA A 78 2.90 6.78 -10.82
C ALA A 78 3.28 5.83 -11.97
N ARG A 79 2.60 4.69 -12.05
CA ARG A 79 2.87 3.60 -13.02
C ARG A 79 2.63 3.99 -14.48
N GLY A 80 1.70 4.91 -14.73
CA GLY A 80 1.23 5.22 -16.09
C GLY A 80 0.27 4.15 -16.63
N THR A 81 0.24 3.96 -17.94
CA THR A 81 -0.68 3.02 -18.62
C THR A 81 -0.20 1.56 -18.64
N GLY A 82 1.05 1.32 -18.24
CA GLY A 82 1.61 -0.02 -18.12
C GLY A 82 0.95 -0.88 -17.05
N LEU A 83 1.05 -2.21 -17.17
CA LEU A 83 0.50 -3.17 -16.21
C LEU A 83 1.36 -4.45 -16.13
N LEU A 84 1.39 -5.12 -14.97
CA LEU A 84 2.12 -6.37 -14.70
C LEU A 84 3.60 -6.36 -15.16
N GLY A 85 4.32 -5.28 -14.86
CA GLY A 85 5.75 -5.15 -15.18
C GLY A 85 6.03 -4.67 -16.61
N THR A 86 5.03 -4.12 -17.29
CA THR A 86 5.18 -3.36 -18.53
C THR A 86 4.99 -1.86 -18.25
N GLY A 87 5.47 -1.00 -19.16
CA GLY A 87 5.32 0.46 -19.03
C GLY A 87 6.66 1.20 -19.00
N ILE A 88 6.57 2.51 -18.85
CA ILE A 88 7.73 3.39 -18.66
C ILE A 88 8.20 3.29 -17.20
N PRO A 89 9.51 3.13 -16.92
CA PRO A 89 10.00 3.07 -15.55
C PRO A 89 9.57 4.29 -14.72
N ALA A 90 9.31 4.10 -13.43
CA ALA A 90 8.82 5.14 -12.52
C ALA A 90 9.50 5.08 -11.15
N LEU A 91 9.46 6.21 -10.45
CA LEU A 91 9.91 6.30 -9.06
C LEU A 91 9.07 5.35 -8.19
N CYS A 92 9.73 4.36 -7.59
CA CYS A 92 9.13 3.48 -6.60
C CYS A 92 9.47 4.00 -5.19
N ILE A 93 8.48 4.58 -4.52
CA ILE A 93 8.59 5.05 -3.13
C ILE A 93 8.35 3.88 -2.15
N PRO A 94 8.64 4.04 -0.84
CA PRO A 94 8.31 3.03 0.15
C PRO A 94 6.81 2.69 0.16
N CYS A 95 6.47 1.44 0.46
CA CYS A 95 5.07 0.99 0.51
C CYS A 95 4.29 1.66 1.66
N GLY A 96 2.96 1.55 1.65
CA GLY A 96 2.09 2.19 2.65
C GLY A 96 2.52 1.92 4.09
N THR A 97 2.88 0.67 4.41
CA THR A 97 3.31 0.29 5.75
C THR A 97 4.62 0.97 6.15
N ALA A 98 5.57 1.09 5.20
CA ALA A 98 6.80 1.83 5.43
C ALA A 98 6.55 3.33 5.63
N LEU A 99 5.63 3.93 4.86
CA LEU A 99 5.21 5.32 5.04
C LEU A 99 4.55 5.54 6.41
N GLY A 100 3.67 4.62 6.83
CA GLY A 100 3.10 4.62 8.17
C GLY A 100 4.16 4.52 9.27
N ALA A 101 5.19 3.71 9.03
CA ALA A 101 6.30 3.53 9.96
C ALA A 101 7.18 4.78 10.13
N THR A 102 7.12 5.75 9.19
CA THR A 102 7.85 7.01 9.35
C THR A 102 7.32 7.86 10.49
N TRP A 103 6.01 7.77 10.79
CA TRP A 103 5.29 8.70 11.68
C TRP A 103 5.52 10.18 11.34
N ASN A 104 5.75 10.47 10.06
CA ASN A 104 6.20 11.78 9.57
C ASN A 104 5.31 12.25 8.39
N PRO A 105 4.16 12.88 8.66
CA PRO A 105 3.27 13.36 7.61
C PRO A 105 3.92 14.44 6.72
N ASP A 106 4.87 15.22 7.25
CA ASP A 106 5.57 16.29 6.51
C ASP A 106 6.51 15.70 5.45
N LEU A 107 7.27 14.66 5.81
CA LEU A 107 8.09 13.91 4.85
C LEU A 107 7.23 13.28 3.74
N VAL A 108 6.05 12.79 4.08
CA VAL A 108 5.12 12.19 3.12
C VAL A 108 4.48 13.25 2.21
N GLU A 109 4.32 14.48 2.69
CA GLU A 109 3.93 15.64 1.87
C GLU A 109 5.03 16.03 0.86
N GLU A 110 6.29 16.00 1.27
CA GLU A 110 7.43 16.15 0.35
C GLU A 110 7.45 15.05 -0.73
N LEU A 111 7.26 13.79 -0.34
CA LEU A 111 7.13 12.67 -1.28
C LEU A 111 5.95 12.85 -2.24
N GLY A 112 4.81 13.34 -1.74
CA GLY A 112 3.64 13.65 -2.56
C GLY A 112 3.96 14.65 -3.67
N SER A 113 4.83 15.63 -3.40
CA SER A 113 5.27 16.60 -4.42
C SER A 113 6.08 15.93 -5.54
N ALA A 114 6.99 14.99 -5.20
CA ALA A 114 7.71 14.20 -6.20
C ALA A 114 6.77 13.32 -7.02
N LEU A 115 5.79 12.69 -6.36
CA LEU A 115 4.75 11.88 -7.02
C LEU A 115 3.89 12.71 -7.98
N ALA A 116 3.56 13.95 -7.65
CA ALA A 116 2.86 14.84 -8.57
C ALA A 116 3.66 15.06 -9.87
N ALA A 117 4.98 15.31 -9.74
CA ALA A 117 5.86 15.45 -10.89
C ALA A 117 5.93 14.16 -11.73
N GLU A 118 6.02 12.99 -11.08
CA GLU A 118 5.95 11.68 -11.75
C GLU A 118 4.64 11.46 -12.50
N THR A 119 3.49 11.77 -11.87
CA THR A 119 2.17 11.63 -12.49
C THR A 119 2.04 12.53 -13.71
N ARG A 120 2.54 13.78 -13.64
CA ARG A 120 2.59 14.69 -14.79
C ARG A 120 3.51 14.18 -15.89
N ALA A 121 4.63 13.56 -15.55
CA ALA A 121 5.51 12.92 -16.54
C ALA A 121 4.84 11.75 -17.27
N ARG A 122 3.85 11.08 -16.65
CA ARG A 122 2.99 10.08 -17.32
C ARG A 122 1.84 10.71 -18.13
N GLY A 123 1.76 12.04 -18.21
CA GLY A 123 0.64 12.74 -18.86
C GLY A 123 -0.69 12.51 -18.16
N SER A 124 -0.67 12.06 -16.91
CA SER A 124 -1.87 11.78 -16.11
C SER A 124 -2.22 12.97 -15.23
N HIS A 125 -3.49 13.04 -14.85
CA HIS A 125 -4.08 14.15 -14.08
C HIS A 125 -4.52 13.70 -12.68
N VAL A 126 -4.76 12.40 -12.52
CA VAL A 126 -5.24 11.78 -11.29
C VAL A 126 -4.35 10.60 -10.94
N LEU A 127 -3.87 10.58 -9.69
CA LEU A 127 -3.16 9.46 -9.09
C LEU A 127 -4.14 8.69 -8.17
N LEU A 128 -4.28 7.39 -8.42
CA LEU A 128 -5.20 6.52 -7.68
C LEU A 128 -4.57 6.06 -6.35
N ALA A 129 -4.43 7.01 -5.44
CA ALA A 129 -3.74 6.91 -4.16
C ALA A 129 -4.22 8.03 -3.21
N PRO A 130 -3.93 7.96 -1.90
CA PRO A 130 -3.34 6.82 -1.18
C PRO A 130 -4.36 5.72 -0.84
N THR A 131 -3.87 4.55 -0.44
CA THR A 131 -4.69 3.46 0.09
C THR A 131 -4.74 3.55 1.62
N VAL A 132 -5.94 3.67 2.20
CA VAL A 132 -6.16 4.00 3.63
C VAL A 132 -7.09 3.02 4.36
N ASN A 133 -7.30 1.84 3.77
CA ASN A 133 -7.81 0.68 4.51
C ASN A 133 -6.84 0.32 5.67
N LEU A 134 -7.28 -0.48 6.63
CA LEU A 134 -6.54 -0.69 7.87
C LEU A 134 -5.94 -2.08 7.96
N HIS A 135 -4.81 -2.21 8.68
CA HIS A 135 -4.24 -3.50 9.05
C HIS A 135 -5.10 -4.22 10.10
N ARG A 136 -6.30 -4.68 9.71
CA ARG A 136 -7.23 -5.40 10.58
C ARG A 136 -6.69 -6.78 10.97
N THR A 137 -5.94 -7.40 10.06
CA THR A 137 -5.31 -8.70 10.22
C THR A 137 -3.94 -8.69 9.54
N PRO A 138 -2.93 -9.42 10.05
CA PRO A 138 -1.65 -9.57 9.36
C PRO A 138 -1.76 -10.33 8.03
N LEU A 139 -2.90 -10.98 7.78
CA LEU A 139 -3.14 -11.81 6.60
C LEU A 139 -3.58 -11.04 5.36
N GLY A 140 -4.01 -9.77 5.49
CA GLY A 140 -4.57 -9.02 4.37
C GLY A 140 -3.56 -8.89 3.22
N GLY A 141 -3.96 -9.30 2.01
CA GLY A 141 -3.08 -9.36 0.83
C GLY A 141 -2.49 -8.01 0.42
N ARG A 142 -3.19 -6.92 0.74
CA ARG A 142 -2.79 -5.54 0.47
C ARG A 142 -2.42 -4.76 1.73
N SER A 143 -2.10 -5.44 2.84
CA SER A 143 -1.64 -4.76 4.05
C SER A 143 -0.43 -3.88 3.75
N PHE A 144 0.51 -4.35 2.93
CA PHE A 144 1.68 -3.57 2.50
C PHE A 144 1.33 -2.22 1.83
N GLU A 145 0.14 -2.12 1.21
CA GLU A 145 -0.36 -0.94 0.52
C GLU A 145 -1.07 0.03 1.48
N CYS A 146 -1.51 -0.48 2.63
CA CYS A 146 -2.13 0.25 3.72
C CYS A 146 -1.06 0.78 4.69
N MET A 147 -1.42 1.75 5.54
CA MET A 147 -0.43 2.46 6.35
C MET A 147 -0.28 1.92 7.77
N SER A 148 -1.39 1.60 8.44
CA SER A 148 -1.40 1.30 9.87
C SER A 148 -2.67 0.54 10.28
N GLU A 149 -2.64 -0.09 11.46
CA GLU A 149 -3.85 -0.57 12.14
C GLU A 149 -4.65 0.57 12.79
N ASP A 150 -4.01 1.71 13.03
CA ASP A 150 -4.59 2.85 13.72
C ASP A 150 -5.16 3.89 12.74
N PRO A 151 -6.45 4.27 12.88
CA PRO A 151 -7.09 5.18 11.94
C PRO A 151 -6.56 6.60 11.97
N VAL A 152 -6.02 7.08 13.10
CA VAL A 152 -5.48 8.44 13.22
C VAL A 152 -4.10 8.51 12.57
N LEU A 153 -3.24 7.51 12.80
CA LEU A 153 -1.95 7.44 12.10
C LEU A 153 -2.14 7.36 10.58
N THR A 154 -3.01 6.45 10.11
CA THR A 154 -3.34 6.34 8.68
C THR A 154 -3.87 7.67 8.13
N GLY A 155 -4.81 8.31 8.83
CA GLY A 155 -5.36 9.60 8.41
C GLY A 155 -4.31 10.70 8.31
N LYS A 156 -3.42 10.86 9.31
CA LYS A 156 -2.39 11.91 9.29
C LYS A 156 -1.40 11.73 8.14
N ILE A 157 -0.92 10.50 7.92
CA ILE A 157 0.00 10.19 6.83
C ILE A 157 -0.67 10.40 5.47
N ALA A 158 -1.93 9.95 5.32
CA ALA A 158 -2.70 10.15 4.09
C ALA A 158 -2.95 11.63 3.79
N SER A 159 -3.25 12.46 4.80
CA SER A 159 -3.45 13.90 4.60
C SER A 159 -2.18 14.59 4.08
N GLY A 160 -1.00 14.24 4.60
CA GLY A 160 0.29 14.71 4.06
C GLY A 160 0.48 14.30 2.59
N TYR A 161 0.27 13.01 2.28
CA TYR A 161 0.34 12.49 0.91
C TYR A 161 -0.56 13.28 -0.05
N ILE A 162 -1.81 13.50 0.34
CA ILE A 162 -2.83 14.18 -0.46
C ILE A 162 -2.44 15.64 -0.72
N ARG A 163 -2.03 16.38 0.32
CA ARG A 163 -1.61 17.79 0.17
C ARG A 163 -0.41 17.91 -0.76
N GLY A 164 0.58 17.03 -0.62
CA GLY A 164 1.78 17.03 -1.47
C GLY A 164 1.45 16.79 -2.95
N VAL A 165 0.65 15.77 -3.25
CA VAL A 165 0.28 15.44 -4.63
C VAL A 165 -0.59 16.54 -5.25
N GLN A 166 -1.60 17.01 -4.52
CA GLN A 166 -2.52 18.06 -5.01
C GLN A 166 -1.86 19.43 -5.11
N GLY A 167 -0.85 19.72 -4.29
CA GLY A 167 -0.01 20.90 -4.40
C GLY A 167 0.71 21.00 -5.75
N GLY A 168 1.03 19.86 -6.38
CA GLY A 168 1.55 19.78 -7.74
C GLY A 168 0.48 19.81 -8.85
N GLY A 169 -0.77 20.14 -8.50
CA GLY A 169 -1.90 20.20 -9.43
C GLY A 169 -2.37 18.84 -9.94
N VAL A 170 -2.05 17.75 -9.25
CA VAL A 170 -2.50 16.38 -9.59
C VAL A 170 -3.55 15.95 -8.59
N ALA A 171 -4.68 15.41 -9.04
CA ALA A 171 -5.69 14.91 -8.12
C ALA A 171 -5.25 13.62 -7.44
N THR A 172 -5.59 13.45 -6.18
CA THR A 172 -5.57 12.14 -5.51
C THR A 172 -6.95 11.51 -5.49
N THR A 173 -7.00 10.19 -5.58
CA THR A 173 -8.20 9.40 -5.32
C THR A 173 -7.95 8.45 -4.14
N VAL A 174 -8.36 8.85 -2.93
CA VAL A 174 -8.19 8.04 -1.73
C VAL A 174 -9.03 6.76 -1.82
N LYS A 175 -8.46 5.61 -1.45
CA LYS A 175 -9.06 4.29 -1.70
C LYS A 175 -8.84 3.27 -0.57
N HIS A 176 -9.68 2.24 -0.42
CA HIS A 176 -10.94 1.98 -1.12
C HIS A 176 -12.08 2.15 -0.12
N PHE A 177 -13.00 3.06 -0.42
CA PHE A 177 -14.10 3.51 0.43
C PHE A 177 -15.27 2.50 0.35
N VAL A 178 -15.47 1.63 1.33
CA VAL A 178 -14.75 1.46 2.61
C VAL A 178 -14.74 -0.02 3.03
N ALA A 179 -13.93 -0.36 4.05
CA ALA A 179 -13.88 -1.70 4.66
C ALA A 179 -13.49 -2.82 3.67
N ASN A 180 -12.57 -2.50 2.76
CA ASN A 180 -11.92 -3.43 1.85
C ASN A 180 -10.63 -3.99 2.47
N ASP A 181 -10.77 -4.57 3.67
CA ASP A 181 -9.64 -5.00 4.49
C ASP A 181 -9.24 -6.47 4.22
N SER A 182 -9.73 -7.07 3.12
CA SER A 182 -9.47 -8.46 2.69
C SER A 182 -9.60 -8.58 1.17
N GLU A 183 -8.74 -9.38 0.55
CA GLU A 183 -8.85 -9.70 -0.87
C GLU A 183 -9.78 -10.90 -1.15
N PHE A 184 -10.00 -11.76 -0.15
CA PHE A 184 -10.91 -12.90 -0.21
C PHE A 184 -12.33 -12.47 -0.63
N GLU A 185 -12.79 -13.02 -1.76
CA GLU A 185 -14.11 -12.71 -2.34
C GLU A 185 -14.40 -11.20 -2.45
N ARG A 186 -13.40 -10.31 -2.53
CA ARG A 186 -13.57 -8.85 -2.39
C ARG A 186 -14.65 -8.24 -3.29
N THR A 187 -14.91 -8.83 -4.45
CA THR A 187 -15.94 -8.37 -5.42
C THR A 187 -17.37 -8.80 -5.11
N THR A 188 -17.56 -9.67 -4.12
CA THR A 188 -18.84 -10.27 -3.75
C THR A 188 -19.10 -10.27 -2.24
N ILE A 189 -18.08 -10.31 -1.39
CA ILE A 189 -18.24 -10.39 0.06
C ILE A 189 -18.87 -9.12 0.64
N SER A 190 -19.54 -9.25 1.79
CA SER A 190 -20.09 -8.14 2.57
C SER A 190 -19.34 -8.00 3.89
N SER A 191 -18.75 -6.82 4.11
CA SER A 191 -18.19 -6.41 5.39
C SER A 191 -19.33 -5.95 6.29
N GLU A 192 -19.57 -6.70 7.36
CA GLU A 192 -20.62 -6.44 8.34
C GLU A 192 -20.00 -5.69 9.53
N VAL A 193 -20.23 -4.38 9.56
CA VAL A 193 -19.60 -3.44 10.50
C VAL A 193 -20.69 -2.61 11.16
N ASP A 194 -20.70 -2.56 12.50
CA ASP A 194 -21.62 -1.69 13.21
C ASP A 194 -21.30 -0.21 12.97
N ASP A 195 -22.30 0.65 13.06
CA ASP A 195 -22.19 2.08 12.72
C ASP A 195 -21.08 2.79 13.52
N ARG A 196 -20.92 2.44 14.81
CA ARG A 196 -19.91 3.07 15.66
C ARG A 196 -18.50 2.68 15.24
N THR A 197 -18.25 1.40 14.99
CA THR A 197 -16.97 0.92 14.45
C THR A 197 -16.70 1.49 13.07
N LEU A 198 -17.71 1.54 12.21
CA LEU A 198 -17.58 2.12 10.87
C LEU A 198 -17.15 3.59 10.94
N ARG A 199 -17.73 4.38 11.85
CA ARG A 199 -17.41 5.81 12.05
C ARG A 199 -16.06 6.07 12.71
N GLU A 200 -15.75 5.37 13.80
CA GLU A 200 -14.55 5.63 14.60
C GLU A 200 -13.30 4.95 14.05
N VAL A 201 -13.45 3.89 13.23
CA VAL A 201 -12.34 3.07 12.73
C VAL A 201 -12.25 3.14 11.21
N SER A 202 -13.15 2.50 10.47
CA SER A 202 -12.94 2.30 9.02
C SER A 202 -13.13 3.57 8.18
N LEU A 203 -14.05 4.48 8.56
CA LEU A 203 -14.28 5.76 7.87
C LEU A 203 -13.33 6.85 8.32
N ARG A 204 -12.73 6.74 9.51
CA ARG A 204 -11.96 7.80 10.13
C ARG A 204 -10.76 8.27 9.25
N PRO A 205 -9.97 7.39 8.62
CA PRO A 205 -8.92 7.82 7.68
C PRO A 205 -9.48 8.57 6.47
N PHE A 206 -10.67 8.20 5.97
CA PHE A 206 -11.31 8.86 4.84
C PHE A 206 -11.88 10.23 5.24
N GLU A 207 -12.46 10.36 6.44
CA GLU A 207 -12.87 11.65 6.99
C GLU A 207 -11.68 12.61 7.02
N MET A 208 -10.53 12.16 7.53
CA MET A 208 -9.30 12.97 7.60
C MET A 208 -8.72 13.25 6.20
N ALA A 209 -8.75 12.29 5.28
CA ALA A 209 -8.33 12.50 3.89
C ALA A 209 -9.15 13.60 3.19
N VAL A 210 -10.46 13.66 3.46
CA VAL A 210 -11.36 14.68 2.91
C VAL A 210 -11.19 16.02 3.65
N THR A 211 -11.32 16.02 4.97
CA THR A 211 -11.43 17.25 5.77
C THR A 211 -10.08 17.90 6.11
N GLU A 212 -9.01 17.11 6.28
CA GLU A 212 -7.66 17.61 6.57
C GLU A 212 -6.73 17.53 5.35
N GLY A 213 -6.91 16.53 4.48
CA GLY A 213 -6.14 16.37 3.24
C GLY A 213 -6.71 17.17 2.06
N GLY A 214 -8.04 17.36 2.01
CA GLY A 214 -8.70 18.05 0.90
C GLY A 214 -8.80 17.22 -0.38
N ALA A 215 -8.91 15.88 -0.28
CA ALA A 215 -8.94 14.98 -1.43
C ALA A 215 -9.94 15.40 -2.52
N TRP A 216 -9.55 15.32 -3.79
CA TRP A 216 -10.43 15.63 -4.94
C TRP A 216 -11.14 14.41 -5.53
N GLY A 217 -10.77 13.20 -5.10
CA GLY A 217 -11.37 11.94 -5.51
C GLY A 217 -11.45 10.93 -4.37
N VAL A 218 -12.48 10.08 -4.42
CA VAL A 218 -12.64 8.88 -3.58
C VAL A 218 -12.93 7.69 -4.50
N MET A 219 -12.28 6.56 -4.27
CA MET A 219 -12.59 5.31 -4.99
C MET A 219 -13.46 4.44 -4.11
N SER A 220 -14.66 4.10 -4.58
CA SER A 220 -15.53 3.12 -3.91
C SER A 220 -14.89 1.72 -3.93
N SER A 221 -15.05 0.97 -2.86
CA SER A 221 -14.51 -0.39 -2.77
C SER A 221 -15.30 -1.41 -3.58
N TYR A 222 -14.69 -2.59 -3.77
CA TYR A 222 -15.33 -3.72 -4.43
C TYR A 222 -16.46 -4.35 -3.61
N ASN A 223 -16.27 -4.42 -2.29
CA ASN A 223 -17.10 -5.21 -1.39
C ASN A 223 -18.45 -4.53 -1.11
N ARG A 224 -19.34 -5.30 -0.49
CA ARG A 224 -20.54 -4.76 0.13
C ARG A 224 -20.23 -4.29 1.56
N ILE A 225 -20.96 -3.29 2.03
CA ILE A 225 -20.98 -2.85 3.42
C ILE A 225 -22.41 -3.10 3.91
N ASN A 226 -22.55 -3.96 4.93
CA ASN A 226 -23.85 -4.33 5.50
C ASN A 226 -24.90 -4.73 4.44
N GLY A 227 -24.48 -5.45 3.39
CA GLY A 227 -25.33 -6.00 2.33
C GLY A 227 -25.44 -5.16 1.05
N THR A 228 -24.95 -3.92 1.03
CA THR A 228 -25.04 -3.00 -0.13
C THR A 228 -23.66 -2.77 -0.75
N TYR A 229 -23.51 -2.85 -2.08
CA TYR A 229 -22.22 -2.56 -2.72
C TYR A 229 -21.80 -1.12 -2.45
N ALA A 230 -20.50 -0.88 -2.20
CA ALA A 230 -20.00 0.45 -1.87
C ALA A 230 -20.37 1.51 -2.93
N ALA A 231 -20.29 1.14 -4.21
CA ALA A 231 -20.68 1.96 -5.36
C ALA A 231 -22.19 2.29 -5.44
N GLU A 232 -23.03 1.63 -4.63
CA GLU A 232 -24.49 1.81 -4.56
C GLU A 232 -24.94 2.33 -3.19
N HIS A 233 -24.00 2.65 -2.31
CA HIS A 233 -24.30 2.90 -0.90
C HIS A 233 -24.63 4.37 -0.64
N ASP A 234 -25.85 4.80 -0.97
CA ASP A 234 -26.32 6.19 -0.87
C ASP A 234 -26.03 6.85 0.49
N HIS A 235 -26.25 6.15 1.61
CA HIS A 235 -25.93 6.72 2.92
C HIS A 235 -24.44 7.08 3.06
N LEU A 236 -23.52 6.25 2.56
CA LEU A 236 -22.08 6.51 2.68
C LEU A 236 -21.62 7.55 1.65
N LEU A 237 -22.04 7.43 0.40
CA LEU A 237 -21.59 8.28 -0.70
C LEU A 237 -22.26 9.67 -0.70
N THR A 238 -23.53 9.76 -0.30
CA THR A 238 -24.30 11.02 -0.29
C THR A 238 -24.42 11.60 1.10
N THR A 239 -24.92 10.83 2.09
CA THR A 239 -25.19 11.39 3.42
C THR A 239 -23.90 11.69 4.17
N VAL A 240 -23.03 10.68 4.32
CA VAL A 240 -21.76 10.82 5.06
C VAL A 240 -20.76 11.65 4.26
N LEU A 241 -20.34 11.15 3.10
CA LEU A 241 -19.23 11.74 2.35
C LEU A 241 -19.55 13.17 1.89
N ARG A 242 -20.70 13.40 1.23
CA ARG A 242 -21.04 14.73 0.71
C ARG A 242 -21.77 15.60 1.71
N GLY A 243 -22.69 15.02 2.49
CA GLY A 243 -23.51 15.78 3.44
C GLY A 243 -22.75 16.18 4.70
N GLU A 244 -22.11 15.21 5.36
CA GLU A 244 -21.44 15.46 6.65
C GLU A 244 -20.00 15.96 6.49
N TRP A 245 -19.26 15.48 5.49
CA TRP A 245 -17.85 15.88 5.27
C TRP A 245 -17.67 16.97 4.20
N ASP A 246 -18.78 17.45 3.61
CA ASP A 246 -18.78 18.47 2.56
C ASP A 246 -17.89 18.13 1.35
N PHE A 247 -17.82 16.84 0.99
CA PHE A 247 -16.99 16.39 -0.12
C PHE A 247 -17.53 16.86 -1.48
N ASP A 248 -16.73 17.66 -2.17
CA ASP A 248 -17.08 18.29 -3.44
C ASP A 248 -16.37 17.68 -4.67
N GLY A 249 -15.59 16.60 -4.45
CA GLY A 249 -14.85 15.86 -5.47
C GLY A 249 -15.67 14.75 -6.13
N ILE A 250 -14.97 13.88 -6.87
CA ILE A 250 -15.58 12.75 -7.59
C ILE A 250 -15.54 11.45 -6.79
N VAL A 251 -16.54 10.59 -6.99
CA VAL A 251 -16.52 9.18 -6.62
C VAL A 251 -16.32 8.36 -7.88
N VAL A 252 -15.24 7.59 -7.94
CA VAL A 252 -14.95 6.64 -9.02
C VAL A 252 -15.15 5.21 -8.53
N SER A 253 -15.57 4.31 -9.40
CA SER A 253 -15.60 2.88 -9.07
C SER A 253 -14.18 2.35 -9.03
N ASP A 254 -13.92 1.35 -8.19
CA ASP A 254 -12.80 0.44 -8.49
C ASP A 254 -13.02 -0.21 -9.87
N TRP A 255 -11.98 -0.80 -10.46
CA TRP A 255 -12.02 -1.35 -11.82
C TRP A 255 -13.04 -2.49 -11.92
N PHE A 256 -14.13 -2.28 -12.66
CA PHE A 256 -15.29 -3.18 -12.72
C PHE A 256 -16.06 -3.32 -11.38
N GLY A 257 -15.88 -2.37 -10.47
CA GLY A 257 -16.53 -2.30 -9.15
C GLY A 257 -17.99 -1.87 -9.20
N ALA A 258 -18.41 -1.16 -10.25
CA ALA A 258 -19.83 -0.83 -10.46
C ALA A 258 -20.66 -2.10 -10.74
N LYS A 259 -21.85 -2.21 -10.11
CA LYS A 259 -22.73 -3.40 -10.19
C LYS A 259 -24.12 -3.12 -10.75
N SER A 260 -24.47 -1.86 -10.97
CA SER A 260 -25.76 -1.45 -11.52
C SER A 260 -25.70 -0.07 -12.19
N THR A 261 -26.72 0.24 -12.99
CA THR A 261 -26.89 1.55 -13.63
C THR A 261 -27.56 2.55 -12.67
N ALA A 262 -28.87 2.43 -12.43
CA ALA A 262 -29.64 3.46 -11.75
C ALA A 262 -29.32 3.58 -10.25
N ALA A 263 -29.12 2.46 -9.55
CA ALA A 263 -28.82 2.48 -8.12
C ALA A 263 -27.45 3.12 -7.84
N SER A 264 -26.39 2.75 -8.58
CA SER A 264 -25.08 3.40 -8.45
C SER A 264 -25.15 4.90 -8.76
N ALA A 265 -25.83 5.29 -9.85
CA ALA A 265 -25.91 6.70 -10.25
C ALA A 265 -26.66 7.54 -9.21
N SER A 266 -27.76 7.00 -8.69
CA SER A 266 -28.57 7.68 -7.66
C SER A 266 -27.86 7.75 -6.32
N ALA A 267 -26.99 6.79 -6.01
CA ALA A 267 -26.19 6.78 -4.79
C ALA A 267 -25.00 7.74 -4.82
N GLY A 268 -24.68 8.35 -5.98
CA GLY A 268 -23.62 9.35 -6.09
C GLY A 268 -22.27 8.85 -6.61
N LEU A 269 -22.23 7.70 -7.29
CA LEU A 269 -21.09 7.29 -8.11
C LEU A 269 -21.02 8.19 -9.37
N ASP A 270 -19.90 8.89 -9.55
CA ASP A 270 -19.74 9.86 -10.65
C ASP A 270 -19.06 9.25 -11.89
N LEU A 271 -18.17 8.26 -11.70
CA LEU A 271 -17.36 7.68 -12.78
C LEU A 271 -17.26 6.15 -12.71
N GLU A 272 -17.73 5.45 -13.75
CA GLU A 272 -17.50 4.00 -13.96
C GLU A 272 -16.15 3.77 -14.66
N MET A 273 -15.26 3.01 -14.01
CA MET A 273 -13.99 2.54 -14.61
C MET A 273 -13.90 1.01 -14.61
N PRO A 274 -13.20 0.40 -15.59
CA PRO A 274 -12.66 1.01 -16.81
C PRO A 274 -13.69 1.07 -17.95
N GLY A 275 -13.27 1.61 -19.09
CA GLY A 275 -13.96 1.50 -20.37
C GLY A 275 -13.66 0.20 -21.13
N PRO A 276 -14.50 -0.18 -22.13
CA PRO A 276 -15.79 0.43 -22.44
C PRO A 276 -16.84 0.15 -21.33
N PRO A 277 -17.80 1.06 -21.10
CA PRO A 277 -18.73 0.99 -19.97
C PRO A 277 -19.62 -0.25 -20.02
N ARG A 278 -19.93 -0.81 -18.85
CA ARG A 278 -20.94 -1.87 -18.68
C ARG A 278 -22.26 -1.30 -18.18
N TRP A 279 -22.24 -0.23 -17.38
CA TRP A 279 -23.40 0.30 -16.68
C TRP A 279 -23.74 1.75 -17.05
N TYR A 280 -22.76 2.61 -17.30
CA TYR A 280 -22.90 4.05 -17.52
C TYR A 280 -22.79 4.46 -19.00
N GLY A 281 -23.09 3.56 -19.93
CA GLY A 281 -23.26 3.91 -21.35
C GLY A 281 -24.73 4.11 -21.72
N GLU A 282 -25.14 3.51 -22.84
CA GLU A 282 -26.53 3.50 -23.35
C GLU A 282 -27.58 3.14 -22.27
N ARG A 283 -27.22 2.29 -21.30
CA ARG A 283 -28.08 1.92 -20.18
C ARG A 283 -28.43 3.12 -19.30
N LEU A 284 -27.47 4.00 -18.99
CA LEU A 284 -27.71 5.18 -18.17
C LEU A 284 -28.50 6.24 -18.93
N VAL A 285 -28.22 6.44 -20.22
CA VAL A 285 -29.06 7.28 -21.09
C VAL A 285 -30.51 6.79 -21.08
N THR A 286 -30.71 5.48 -21.21
CA THR A 286 -32.06 4.87 -21.17
C THR A 286 -32.75 5.08 -19.83
N ALA A 287 -32.04 4.91 -18.72
CA ALA A 287 -32.58 5.11 -17.37
C ALA A 287 -32.98 6.57 -17.11
N VAL A 288 -32.25 7.54 -17.68
CA VAL A 288 -32.61 8.96 -17.59
C VAL A 288 -33.84 9.26 -18.44
N MET A 289 -33.85 8.79 -19.69
CA MET A 289 -34.97 9.00 -20.62
C MET A 289 -36.28 8.34 -20.16
N SER A 290 -36.20 7.26 -19.38
CA SER A 290 -37.35 6.60 -18.77
C SER A 290 -37.84 7.27 -17.48
N GLY A 291 -37.06 8.19 -16.91
CA GLY A 291 -37.33 8.84 -15.63
C GLY A 291 -36.94 8.01 -14.40
N GLU A 292 -36.21 6.90 -14.58
CA GLU A 292 -35.67 6.09 -13.47
C GLU A 292 -34.55 6.83 -12.73
N VAL A 293 -33.71 7.58 -13.46
CA VAL A 293 -32.69 8.48 -12.90
C VAL A 293 -33.00 9.91 -13.32
N PRO A 294 -33.12 10.89 -12.40
CA PRO A 294 -33.25 12.29 -12.79
C PRO A 294 -32.03 12.79 -13.56
N GLU A 295 -32.22 13.56 -14.64
CA GLU A 295 -31.09 14.17 -15.37
C GLU A 295 -30.25 15.09 -14.46
N ALA A 296 -30.86 15.71 -13.45
CA ALA A 296 -30.13 16.50 -12.45
C ALA A 296 -29.05 15.70 -11.71
N THR A 297 -29.24 14.39 -11.50
CA THR A 297 -28.22 13.52 -10.91
C THR A 297 -26.99 13.41 -11.81
N ILE A 298 -27.21 13.34 -13.12
CA ILE A 298 -26.15 13.33 -14.14
C ILE A 298 -25.44 14.68 -14.18
N ASP A 299 -26.21 15.78 -14.14
CA ASP A 299 -25.67 17.13 -14.11
C ASP A 299 -24.73 17.35 -12.93
N ASP A 300 -25.11 16.87 -11.75
CA ASP A 300 -24.29 16.97 -10.54
C ASP A 300 -22.98 16.16 -10.64
N ALA A 301 -23.03 14.95 -11.22
CA ALA A 301 -21.84 14.14 -11.44
C ALA A 301 -20.89 14.79 -12.45
N VAL A 302 -21.41 15.25 -13.58
CA VAL A 302 -20.62 15.93 -14.63
C VAL A 302 -20.04 17.24 -14.12
N ARG A 303 -20.77 18.00 -13.30
CA ARG A 303 -20.25 19.21 -12.64
C ARG A 303 -19.00 18.92 -11.80
N ARG A 304 -18.97 17.82 -11.06
CA ARG A 304 -17.79 17.40 -10.26
C ARG A 304 -16.63 16.96 -11.15
N LEU A 305 -16.91 16.24 -12.25
CA LEU A 305 -15.89 15.86 -13.23
C LEU A 305 -15.27 17.09 -13.91
N LEU A 306 -16.08 18.07 -14.32
CA LEU A 306 -15.59 19.32 -14.89
C LEU A 306 -14.78 20.13 -13.87
N ARG A 307 -15.20 20.17 -12.61
CA ARG A 307 -14.42 20.77 -11.50
C ARG A 307 -13.08 20.07 -11.33
N LEU A 308 -13.03 18.74 -11.37
CA LEU A 308 -11.79 17.97 -11.29
C LEU A 308 -10.86 18.33 -12.46
N MET A 309 -11.37 18.34 -13.70
CA MET A 309 -10.60 18.72 -14.88
C MET A 309 -10.06 20.15 -14.77
N GLN A 310 -10.81 21.07 -14.16
CA GLN A 310 -10.34 22.43 -13.91
C GLN A 310 -9.23 22.46 -12.85
N ARG A 311 -9.42 21.76 -11.71
CA ARG A 311 -8.43 21.67 -10.61
C ARG A 311 -7.10 21.10 -11.08
N THR A 312 -7.14 20.11 -11.96
CA THR A 312 -5.94 19.48 -12.53
C THR A 312 -5.40 20.20 -13.77
N GLY A 313 -6.05 21.27 -14.25
CA GLY A 313 -5.68 21.94 -15.49
C GLY A 313 -5.88 21.10 -16.76
N ALA A 314 -6.53 19.94 -16.67
CA ALA A 314 -6.76 19.04 -17.80
C ALA A 314 -7.45 19.74 -18.98
N VAL A 315 -8.34 20.70 -18.71
CA VAL A 315 -9.09 21.48 -19.73
C VAL A 315 -8.17 22.12 -20.77
N GLY A 316 -6.95 22.52 -20.39
CA GLY A 316 -5.99 23.18 -21.27
C GLY A 316 -4.98 22.26 -21.94
N GLU A 317 -4.99 20.96 -21.64
CA GLU A 317 -3.95 20.03 -22.05
C GLU A 317 -4.43 19.05 -23.13
N PRO A 318 -3.56 18.70 -24.10
CA PRO A 318 -3.87 17.63 -25.04
C PRO A 318 -4.04 16.30 -24.32
N HIS A 319 -4.96 15.47 -24.80
CA HIS A 319 -5.25 14.16 -24.21
C HIS A 319 -4.05 13.19 -24.24
N ASP A 320 -3.43 13.02 -25.41
CA ASP A 320 -2.43 11.97 -25.65
C ASP A 320 -0.99 12.44 -25.36
N ARG A 321 -0.77 13.09 -24.21
CA ARG A 321 0.58 13.46 -23.80
C ARG A 321 1.44 12.18 -23.68
N PRO A 322 2.59 12.12 -24.37
CA PRO A 322 3.44 10.93 -24.30
C PRO A 322 3.96 10.76 -22.89
N GLU A 323 3.93 9.52 -22.40
CA GLU A 323 4.55 9.16 -21.12
C GLU A 323 6.06 9.30 -21.23
N ARG A 324 6.66 9.81 -20.15
CA ARG A 324 8.11 10.00 -20.03
C ARG A 324 8.55 9.48 -18.67
N GLU A 325 9.76 8.93 -18.66
CA GLU A 325 10.49 8.66 -17.43
C GLU A 325 11.02 9.98 -16.87
N LEU A 326 10.91 10.15 -15.55
CA LEU A 326 11.46 11.30 -14.82
C LEU A 326 12.40 10.77 -13.74
N ASP A 327 13.69 10.72 -14.02
CA ASP A 327 14.67 10.10 -13.12
C ASP A 327 15.60 11.17 -12.53
N GLU A 328 15.14 11.80 -11.44
CA GLU A 328 15.79 12.94 -10.81
C GLU A 328 16.59 12.52 -9.56
N PRO A 329 17.87 12.93 -9.42
CA PRO A 329 18.68 12.62 -8.23
C PRO A 329 18.08 13.11 -6.91
N THR A 330 17.31 14.21 -6.94
CA THR A 330 16.61 14.75 -5.76
C THR A 330 15.47 13.84 -5.32
N HIS A 331 14.72 13.24 -6.26
CA HIS A 331 13.69 12.26 -5.95
C HIS A 331 14.30 11.01 -5.30
N ARG A 332 15.43 10.52 -5.84
CA ARG A 332 16.17 9.39 -5.26
C ARG A 332 16.65 9.68 -3.84
N THR A 333 17.24 10.86 -3.61
CA THR A 333 17.67 11.27 -2.26
C THR A 333 16.51 11.29 -1.27
N LEU A 334 15.36 11.82 -1.69
CA LEU A 334 14.14 11.88 -0.88
C LEU A 334 13.60 10.47 -0.58
N VAL A 335 13.58 9.56 -1.56
CA VAL A 335 13.13 8.17 -1.38
C VAL A 335 14.07 7.38 -0.48
N ARG A 336 15.39 7.58 -0.59
CA ARG A 336 16.39 6.97 0.31
C ARG A 336 16.18 7.42 1.76
N ARG A 337 15.94 8.71 1.99
CA ARG A 337 15.56 9.25 3.31
C ARG A 337 14.27 8.62 3.83
N ALA A 338 13.24 8.53 2.98
CA ALA A 338 11.97 7.93 3.37
C ALA A 338 12.07 6.44 3.70
N ALA A 339 12.91 5.69 2.98
CA ALA A 339 13.20 4.30 3.30
C ALA A 339 13.86 4.19 4.69
N ALA A 340 14.95 4.94 4.94
CA ALA A 340 15.63 4.95 6.24
C ALA A 340 14.71 5.38 7.40
N GLU A 341 13.89 6.42 7.20
CA GLU A 341 12.92 6.87 8.22
C GLU A 341 11.77 5.87 8.44
N GLY A 342 11.48 5.01 7.48
CA GLY A 342 10.51 3.92 7.62
C GLY A 342 11.07 2.68 8.29
N PHE A 343 12.40 2.52 8.36
CA PHE A 343 13.01 1.34 8.97
C PHE A 343 12.81 1.33 10.48
N VAL A 344 12.34 0.20 11.00
CA VAL A 344 12.06 0.04 12.43
C VAL A 344 13.06 -0.95 13.03
N LEU A 345 13.91 -0.45 13.92
CA LEU A 345 14.79 -1.28 14.73
C LEU A 345 13.97 -1.88 15.88
N LEU A 346 13.62 -3.16 15.76
CA LEU A 346 12.77 -3.85 16.74
C LEU A 346 13.56 -4.29 17.97
N ARG A 347 14.80 -4.73 17.75
CA ARG A 347 15.70 -5.26 18.78
C ARG A 347 17.15 -4.90 18.42
N ASN A 348 17.94 -4.57 19.42
CA ASN A 348 19.38 -4.31 19.26
C ASN A 348 20.09 -4.49 20.61
N GLU A 349 20.52 -5.72 20.87
CA GLU A 349 21.16 -6.12 22.12
C GLU A 349 22.68 -6.02 22.05
N PRO A 350 23.36 -5.87 23.19
CA PRO A 350 24.80 -6.07 23.30
C PRO A 350 25.21 -7.47 22.87
N VAL A 351 26.37 -7.61 22.22
CA VAL A 351 26.89 -8.91 21.80
C VAL A 351 28.11 -9.32 22.62
N GLY A 352 28.04 -10.51 23.21
CA GLY A 352 29.08 -11.09 24.07
C GLY A 352 28.92 -10.76 25.55
N ASP A 353 29.77 -11.34 26.39
CA ASP A 353 29.73 -11.17 27.85
C ASP A 353 30.50 -9.93 28.34
N ASP A 354 31.16 -9.20 27.44
CA ASP A 354 31.95 -8.02 27.79
C ASP A 354 31.00 -6.80 27.91
N PRO A 355 30.81 -6.24 29.13
CA PRO A 355 29.92 -5.11 29.35
C PRO A 355 30.41 -3.81 28.70
N THR A 356 31.60 -3.80 28.09
CA THR A 356 32.12 -2.67 27.31
C THR A 356 31.73 -2.73 25.83
N VAL A 357 31.27 -3.89 25.34
CA VAL A 357 30.74 -4.03 23.97
C VAL A 357 29.27 -3.58 23.98
N GLY A 358 28.99 -2.54 23.19
CA GLY A 358 27.65 -1.98 23.04
C GLY A 358 26.73 -2.86 22.20
N ALA A 359 25.57 -2.30 21.83
CA ALA A 359 24.62 -2.95 20.93
C ALA A 359 25.25 -3.29 19.57
N LEU A 360 24.75 -4.34 18.90
CA LEU A 360 25.31 -4.81 17.63
C LEU A 360 25.31 -3.76 16.51
N LEU A 361 24.18 -3.05 16.36
CA LEU A 361 24.03 -1.97 15.38
C LEU A 361 24.26 -0.58 16.02
N PRO A 362 24.85 0.37 15.29
CA PRO A 362 25.38 0.24 13.93
C PRO A 362 26.69 -0.58 13.89
N LEU A 363 26.94 -1.25 12.77
CA LEU A 363 28.18 -1.98 12.51
C LEU A 363 29.35 -1.00 12.33
N ASP A 364 30.52 -1.34 12.88
CA ASP A 364 31.79 -0.69 12.57
C ASP A 364 32.54 -1.51 11.50
N PRO A 365 32.57 -1.06 10.22
CA PRO A 365 33.22 -1.80 9.14
C PRO A 365 34.73 -1.95 9.32
N SER A 366 35.37 -1.15 10.19
CA SER A 366 36.82 -1.20 10.39
C SER A 366 37.28 -2.43 11.19
N GLY A 367 36.35 -3.09 11.89
CA GLY A 367 36.61 -4.30 12.68
C GLY A 367 36.03 -5.58 12.08
N ILE A 368 35.68 -5.58 10.78
CA ILE A 368 35.08 -6.70 10.07
C ILE A 368 35.98 -7.07 8.89
N ASP A 369 36.60 -8.24 8.94
CA ASP A 369 37.40 -8.78 7.83
C ASP A 369 36.50 -9.60 6.87
N ARG A 370 35.47 -10.26 7.41
CA ARG A 370 34.55 -11.10 6.64
C ARG A 370 33.08 -10.92 7.07
N LEU A 371 32.23 -10.61 6.09
CA LEU A 371 30.79 -10.41 6.24
C LEU A 371 30.03 -11.51 5.48
N ALA A 372 29.16 -12.24 6.16
CA ALA A 372 28.20 -13.13 5.49
C ALA A 372 26.88 -12.42 5.26
N VAL A 373 26.44 -12.34 4.01
CA VAL A 373 25.11 -11.84 3.62
C VAL A 373 24.27 -13.04 3.23
N ILE A 374 23.30 -13.41 4.05
CA ILE A 374 22.56 -14.67 3.91
C ILE A 374 21.09 -14.36 3.68
N GLY A 375 20.39 -15.22 2.94
CA GLY A 375 18.93 -15.28 2.95
C GLY A 375 18.28 -15.01 1.59
N PRO A 376 17.01 -15.41 1.44
CA PRO A 376 16.30 -15.38 0.16
C PRO A 376 16.12 -13.98 -0.42
N ASN A 377 16.03 -12.96 0.44
CA ASN A 377 15.86 -11.56 0.02
C ASN A 377 17.21 -10.80 -0.03
N ALA A 378 18.35 -11.46 0.17
CA ALA A 378 19.66 -10.82 0.09
C ALA A 378 20.04 -10.46 -1.36
N ALA A 379 19.98 -11.44 -2.26
CA ALA A 379 20.34 -11.29 -3.67
C ALA A 379 19.15 -10.94 -4.59
N THR A 380 17.97 -10.68 -4.02
CA THR A 380 16.78 -10.30 -4.79
C THR A 380 16.16 -9.04 -4.22
N ALA A 381 15.98 -8.01 -5.06
CA ALA A 381 15.38 -6.74 -4.65
C ALA A 381 13.86 -6.88 -4.41
N MET A 382 13.43 -6.96 -3.15
CA MET A 382 12.01 -6.88 -2.78
C MET A 382 11.66 -5.47 -2.30
N ILE A 383 11.30 -4.61 -3.26
CA ILE A 383 11.07 -3.18 -3.01
C ILE A 383 9.59 -2.77 -2.99
N MET A 384 8.68 -3.66 -3.42
CA MET A 384 7.23 -3.41 -3.49
C MET A 384 6.42 -4.72 -3.42
N GLY A 385 5.14 -4.64 -3.04
CA GLY A 385 4.20 -5.76 -3.11
C GLY A 385 3.58 -5.93 -4.50
N GLY A 386 2.79 -7.01 -4.69
CA GLY A 386 2.16 -7.36 -5.96
C GLY A 386 0.84 -6.63 -6.23
N GLY A 387 0.38 -6.66 -7.49
CA GLY A 387 -0.93 -6.12 -7.88
C GLY A 387 -0.88 -4.74 -8.54
N SER A 388 -1.93 -3.95 -8.40
CA SER A 388 -2.03 -2.58 -8.95
C SER A 388 -1.02 -1.60 -8.33
N ALA A 389 -0.55 -1.84 -7.11
CA ALA A 389 0.52 -1.02 -6.54
C ALA A 389 1.89 -1.25 -7.23
N ALA A 390 2.07 -2.36 -7.95
CA ALA A 390 3.34 -2.70 -8.58
C ALA A 390 3.60 -1.89 -9.87
N LEU A 391 4.85 -1.49 -10.07
CA LEU A 391 5.31 -0.73 -11.24
C LEU A 391 6.68 -1.22 -11.73
N VAL A 392 7.11 -0.74 -12.89
CA VAL A 392 8.49 -0.93 -13.36
C VAL A 392 9.33 0.16 -12.69
N ALA A 393 10.18 -0.20 -11.72
CA ALA A 393 11.04 0.78 -11.06
C ALA A 393 12.15 1.25 -12.00
N GLN A 394 12.62 2.48 -11.83
CA GLN A 394 13.78 3.05 -12.56
C GLN A 394 15.03 2.20 -12.43
N HIS A 395 15.22 1.62 -11.24
CA HIS A 395 16.22 0.61 -10.97
C HIS A 395 15.75 -0.29 -9.81
N MET A 396 16.42 -1.43 -9.68
CA MET A 396 16.21 -2.38 -8.59
C MET A 396 17.57 -2.86 -8.12
N THR A 397 17.96 -2.46 -6.91
CA THR A 397 19.23 -2.85 -6.29
C THR A 397 18.94 -3.89 -5.21
N ALA A 398 19.59 -5.05 -5.26
CA ALA A 398 19.46 -6.04 -4.19
C ALA A 398 20.28 -5.60 -2.96
N PRO A 399 19.86 -5.94 -1.73
CA PRO A 399 20.66 -5.70 -0.52
C PRO A 399 22.11 -6.15 -0.63
N LEU A 400 22.36 -7.34 -1.20
CA LEU A 400 23.71 -7.87 -1.44
C LEU A 400 24.52 -6.96 -2.35
N ASP A 401 23.94 -6.49 -3.45
CA ASP A 401 24.64 -5.66 -4.44
C ASP A 401 25.05 -4.32 -3.79
N ALA A 402 24.13 -3.67 -3.05
CA ALA A 402 24.45 -2.43 -2.34
C ALA A 402 25.55 -2.63 -1.28
N ILE A 403 25.51 -3.74 -0.54
CA ILE A 403 26.55 -4.08 0.45
C ILE A 403 27.91 -4.30 -0.24
N VAL A 404 27.95 -5.04 -1.34
CA VAL A 404 29.19 -5.31 -2.10
C VAL A 404 29.74 -4.01 -2.69
N ASP A 405 28.89 -3.18 -3.30
CA ASP A 405 29.30 -1.91 -3.89
C ASP A 405 29.90 -0.95 -2.85
N ARG A 406 29.37 -0.95 -1.62
CA ARG A 406 29.83 -0.06 -0.55
C ARG A 406 31.01 -0.61 0.25
N LEU A 407 31.04 -1.93 0.52
CA LEU A 407 31.92 -2.56 1.50
C LEU A 407 32.87 -3.62 0.91
N GLY A 408 32.63 -4.13 -0.30
CA GLY A 408 33.38 -5.25 -0.90
C GLY A 408 34.86 -4.97 -1.17
N ASP A 409 35.25 -3.70 -1.32
CA ASP A 409 36.66 -3.29 -1.41
C ASP A 409 37.38 -3.30 -0.05
N ARG A 410 36.63 -3.38 1.06
CA ARG A 410 37.14 -3.28 2.44
C ARG A 410 37.20 -4.63 3.15
N MET A 411 36.27 -5.54 2.85
CA MET A 411 36.10 -6.82 3.53
C MET A 411 35.67 -7.91 2.55
N GLU A 412 35.90 -9.18 2.92
CA GLU A 412 35.36 -10.31 2.17
C GLU A 412 33.85 -10.41 2.40
N VAL A 413 33.06 -10.26 1.34
CA VAL A 413 31.60 -10.48 1.38
C VAL A 413 31.28 -11.85 0.79
N VAL A 414 30.71 -12.74 1.60
CA VAL A 414 30.24 -14.06 1.17
C VAL A 414 28.72 -14.11 1.18
N HIS A 415 28.11 -14.83 0.23
CA HIS A 415 26.67 -14.92 0.10
C HIS A 415 26.17 -16.36 0.02
N GLU A 416 25.09 -16.65 0.74
CA GLU A 416 24.37 -17.92 0.69
C GLU A 416 22.85 -17.71 0.75
N LEU A 417 22.10 -18.51 -0.03
CA LEU A 417 20.64 -18.36 -0.13
C LEU A 417 19.92 -18.82 1.16
N GLY A 418 20.38 -19.91 1.76
CA GLY A 418 19.84 -20.49 3.00
C GLY A 418 18.50 -21.23 2.84
N ALA A 419 17.49 -20.60 2.22
CA ALA A 419 16.14 -21.17 2.09
C ALA A 419 15.47 -20.76 0.77
N ILE A 420 14.57 -21.62 0.28
CA ILE A 420 13.69 -21.32 -0.87
C ILE A 420 12.34 -20.83 -0.36
N THR A 421 11.86 -19.71 -0.90
CA THR A 421 10.63 -19.03 -0.47
C THR A 421 9.60 -18.87 -1.59
N GLU A 422 9.88 -19.40 -2.77
CA GLU A 422 8.99 -19.31 -3.93
C GLU A 422 7.65 -20.01 -3.65
N ARG A 423 6.55 -19.26 -3.74
CA ARG A 423 5.20 -19.83 -3.68
C ARG A 423 4.82 -20.47 -5.01
N SER A 424 5.06 -19.73 -6.09
CA SER A 424 4.86 -20.17 -7.47
C SER A 424 6.19 -20.25 -8.20
N ALA A 425 6.28 -21.06 -9.25
CA ALA A 425 7.51 -21.13 -10.03
C ALA A 425 7.78 -19.77 -10.70
N GLN A 426 8.99 -19.25 -10.54
CA GLN A 426 9.37 -17.98 -11.14
C GLN A 426 9.42 -18.08 -12.67
N PRO A 427 9.05 -17.02 -13.41
CA PRO A 427 9.04 -17.03 -14.87
C PRO A 427 10.39 -17.48 -15.45
N LEU A 428 10.34 -18.45 -16.36
CA LEU A 428 11.51 -18.94 -17.08
C LEU A 428 12.12 -17.81 -17.91
N GLY A 429 13.39 -17.48 -17.71
CA GLY A 429 14.02 -16.38 -18.45
C GLY A 429 15.52 -16.28 -18.25
N GLY A 430 16.05 -15.07 -18.45
CA GLY A 430 17.44 -14.74 -18.18
C GLY A 430 18.43 -15.38 -19.16
N ARG A 431 19.63 -15.71 -18.66
CA ARG A 431 20.73 -16.24 -19.49
C ARG A 431 20.48 -17.65 -20.01
N ALA A 432 19.54 -18.35 -19.40
CA ALA A 432 19.21 -19.72 -19.79
C ALA A 432 18.28 -19.77 -21.00
N THR A 433 17.65 -18.66 -21.39
CA THR A 433 16.72 -18.58 -22.54
C THR A 433 17.31 -17.82 -23.71
N ALA A 434 17.03 -18.26 -24.93
CA ALA A 434 17.42 -17.58 -26.15
C ALA A 434 16.30 -17.58 -27.22
N THR A 435 16.06 -16.44 -27.85
CA THR A 435 15.22 -16.27 -29.04
C THR A 435 15.91 -16.90 -30.26
N ALA A 436 15.18 -17.01 -31.38
CA ALA A 436 15.76 -17.46 -32.66
C ALA A 436 16.91 -16.55 -33.13
N GLY A 437 16.88 -15.27 -32.75
CA GLY A 437 17.95 -14.29 -33.01
C GLY A 437 19.15 -14.40 -32.05
N GLY A 438 19.07 -15.22 -31.00
CA GLY A 438 20.11 -15.35 -29.97
C GLY A 438 20.04 -14.31 -28.85
N GLU A 439 18.99 -13.48 -28.83
CA GLU A 439 18.69 -12.57 -27.73
C GLU A 439 18.04 -13.31 -26.57
N ARG A 440 17.96 -12.73 -25.37
CA ARG A 440 17.32 -13.40 -24.22
C ARG A 440 15.80 -13.30 -24.32
N GLY A 441 15.11 -14.36 -23.92
CA GLY A 441 13.65 -14.38 -23.79
C GLY A 441 12.94 -15.25 -24.82
N PHE A 442 11.71 -14.85 -25.17
CA PHE A 442 10.77 -15.59 -26.03
C PHE A 442 10.40 -14.78 -27.27
N ASP A 443 10.36 -15.45 -28.42
CA ASP A 443 9.73 -14.94 -29.65
C ASP A 443 8.24 -15.33 -29.64
N VAL A 444 7.34 -14.37 -29.86
CA VAL A 444 5.89 -14.59 -29.88
C VAL A 444 5.30 -14.19 -31.23
N GLU A 445 4.60 -15.11 -31.86
CA GLU A 445 3.87 -14.93 -33.13
C GLU A 445 2.37 -14.95 -32.86
N TYR A 446 1.64 -13.95 -33.35
CA TYR A 446 0.20 -13.77 -33.14
C TYR A 446 -0.61 -14.13 -34.39
N PHE A 447 -1.84 -14.60 -34.16
CA PHE A 447 -2.80 -15.00 -35.19
C PHE A 447 -4.20 -14.45 -34.86
N ASP A 448 -4.93 -13.97 -35.86
CA ASP A 448 -6.35 -13.55 -35.78
C ASP A 448 -7.33 -14.74 -35.85
N THR A 449 -6.86 -15.92 -35.46
CA THR A 449 -7.64 -17.15 -35.39
C THR A 449 -7.39 -17.81 -34.04
N MET A 450 -8.34 -18.62 -33.56
CA MET A 450 -8.24 -19.27 -32.25
C MET A 450 -7.34 -20.52 -32.26
N ASP A 451 -7.05 -21.07 -33.44
CA ASP A 451 -6.33 -22.33 -33.64
C ASP A 451 -4.94 -22.15 -34.27
N ARG A 452 -4.46 -20.90 -34.34
CA ARG A 452 -3.17 -20.52 -34.96
C ARG A 452 -3.10 -20.83 -36.46
N SER A 453 -4.25 -20.98 -37.13
CA SER A 453 -4.32 -21.12 -38.57
C SER A 453 -4.23 -19.77 -39.28
N GLY A 454 -3.76 -19.78 -40.53
CA GLY A 454 -3.58 -18.55 -41.30
C GLY A 454 -2.21 -17.88 -41.12
N PRO A 455 -2.03 -16.65 -41.62
CA PRO A 455 -0.76 -15.94 -41.53
C PRO A 455 -0.52 -15.38 -40.12
N VAL A 456 0.76 -15.25 -39.76
CA VAL A 456 1.16 -14.45 -38.60
C VAL A 456 0.80 -13.00 -38.85
N VAL A 457 -0.02 -12.40 -37.98
CA VAL A 457 -0.49 -11.01 -38.11
C VAL A 457 0.43 -10.02 -37.39
N GLY A 458 1.22 -10.50 -36.43
CA GLY A 458 2.25 -9.71 -35.78
C GLY A 458 3.18 -10.54 -34.92
N THR A 459 4.28 -9.92 -34.48
CA THR A 459 5.30 -10.57 -33.64
C THR A 459 5.72 -9.65 -32.50
N ARG A 460 6.20 -10.23 -31.39
CA ARG A 460 6.76 -9.51 -30.25
C ARG A 460 7.76 -10.39 -29.52
N THR A 461 8.77 -9.79 -28.88
CA THR A 461 9.64 -10.48 -27.94
C THR A 461 9.23 -10.20 -26.50
N PHE A 462 9.35 -11.20 -25.64
CA PHE A 462 9.17 -11.08 -24.19
C PHE A 462 10.44 -11.49 -23.48
N ARG A 463 10.76 -10.81 -22.37
CA ARG A 463 12.03 -11.01 -21.64
C ARG A 463 12.11 -12.37 -20.91
N ASP A 464 10.96 -12.94 -20.58
CA ASP A 464 10.78 -14.15 -19.78
C ASP A 464 9.45 -14.84 -20.16
N GLY A 465 9.14 -15.95 -19.49
CA GLY A 465 7.97 -16.78 -19.73
C GLY A 465 6.65 -16.17 -19.28
N ARG A 466 6.61 -14.91 -18.82
CA ARG A 466 5.37 -14.17 -18.55
C ARG A 466 4.93 -13.42 -19.80
N ILE A 467 3.98 -14.03 -20.52
CA ILE A 467 3.50 -13.54 -21.82
C ILE A 467 2.03 -13.19 -21.64
N LEU A 468 1.75 -11.92 -21.35
CA LEU A 468 0.42 -11.42 -20.99
C LEU A 468 0.02 -10.24 -21.87
N HIS A 469 -1.27 -10.14 -22.17
CA HIS A 469 -1.87 -9.03 -22.89
C HIS A 469 -3.21 -8.62 -22.27
N PHE A 470 -3.47 -7.32 -22.30
CA PHE A 470 -4.66 -6.70 -21.70
C PHE A 470 -5.46 -5.91 -22.74
N ASP A 471 -4.81 -4.98 -23.43
CA ASP A 471 -5.48 -4.00 -24.29
C ASP A 471 -5.28 -4.29 -25.78
N ALA A 472 -4.04 -4.58 -26.19
CA ALA A 472 -3.72 -4.92 -27.57
C ALA A 472 -2.56 -5.93 -27.69
N ALA A 473 -2.52 -6.61 -28.83
CA ALA A 473 -1.38 -7.41 -29.28
C ALA A 473 -1.01 -7.02 -30.73
N PRO A 474 0.27 -7.09 -31.13
CA PRO A 474 0.69 -6.66 -32.46
C PRO A 474 -0.09 -7.34 -33.58
N GLY A 475 -0.76 -6.53 -34.40
CA GLY A 475 -1.51 -6.97 -35.58
C GLY A 475 -2.82 -7.72 -35.28
N VAL A 476 -3.17 -7.94 -34.01
CA VAL A 476 -4.40 -8.64 -33.62
C VAL A 476 -5.59 -7.68 -33.67
N THR A 477 -6.68 -8.12 -34.30
CA THR A 477 -7.90 -7.32 -34.48
C THR A 477 -8.82 -7.36 -33.26
N ASP A 478 -8.99 -8.53 -32.64
CA ASP A 478 -9.80 -8.73 -31.43
C ASP A 478 -9.09 -9.72 -30.49
N LEU A 479 -8.71 -9.27 -29.29
CA LEU A 479 -8.03 -10.10 -28.29
C LEU A 479 -8.86 -11.28 -27.77
N ARG A 480 -10.19 -11.27 -28.00
CA ARG A 480 -11.10 -12.37 -27.63
C ARG A 480 -11.15 -13.47 -28.68
N GLU A 481 -10.65 -13.19 -29.89
CA GLU A 481 -10.69 -14.10 -31.04
C GLU A 481 -9.29 -14.35 -31.62
N CYS A 482 -8.27 -14.45 -30.77
CA CYS A 482 -6.89 -14.61 -31.20
C CYS A 482 -6.17 -15.79 -30.55
N SER A 483 -4.98 -16.07 -31.06
CA SER A 483 -4.05 -17.05 -30.49
C SER A 483 -2.61 -16.61 -30.70
N PHE A 484 -1.68 -17.23 -29.97
CA PHE A 484 -0.25 -17.02 -30.19
C PHE A 484 0.55 -18.30 -30.05
N ARG A 485 1.76 -18.27 -30.63
CA ARG A 485 2.82 -19.25 -30.39
C ARG A 485 4.04 -18.52 -29.83
N ALA A 486 4.49 -18.93 -28.65
CA ALA A 486 5.71 -18.42 -28.03
C ALA A 486 6.80 -19.49 -28.07
N THR A 487 8.03 -19.10 -28.41
CA THR A 487 9.17 -20.03 -28.54
C THR A 487 10.41 -19.47 -27.85
N THR A 488 11.14 -20.32 -27.14
CA THR A 488 12.50 -20.04 -26.67
C THR A 488 13.36 -21.31 -26.73
N ARG A 489 14.67 -21.14 -26.79
CA ARG A 489 15.63 -22.19 -26.52
C ARG A 489 16.11 -22.09 -25.08
N PHE A 490 15.80 -23.09 -24.27
CA PHE A 490 16.21 -23.16 -22.87
C PHE A 490 17.46 -24.03 -22.70
N THR A 491 18.50 -23.51 -22.04
CA THR A 491 19.74 -24.24 -21.71
C THR A 491 19.84 -24.41 -20.19
N PRO A 492 19.69 -25.63 -19.66
CA PRO A 492 19.80 -25.88 -18.22
C PRO A 492 21.23 -25.65 -17.74
N VAL A 493 21.38 -25.21 -16.49
CA VAL A 493 22.71 -24.99 -15.86
C VAL A 493 23.12 -26.12 -14.91
N VAL A 494 22.15 -26.93 -14.49
CA VAL A 494 22.34 -28.10 -13.62
C VAL A 494 21.75 -29.34 -14.28
N ASP A 495 22.29 -30.51 -13.94
CA ASP A 495 21.70 -31.78 -14.34
C ASP A 495 20.50 -32.11 -13.45
N GLY A 496 19.51 -32.80 -14.01
CA GLY A 496 18.46 -33.46 -13.23
C GLY A 496 17.04 -33.04 -13.61
N GLU A 497 16.12 -33.34 -12.69
CA GLU A 497 14.70 -33.08 -12.86
C GLU A 497 14.38 -31.61 -12.64
N HIS A 498 13.98 -30.93 -13.72
CA HIS A 498 13.48 -29.57 -13.69
C HIS A 498 11.95 -29.62 -13.71
N VAL A 499 11.30 -28.76 -12.93
CA VAL A 499 9.84 -28.65 -12.94
C VAL A 499 9.45 -27.41 -13.73
N LEU A 500 8.81 -27.63 -14.88
CA LEU A 500 8.15 -26.57 -15.63
C LEU A 500 6.74 -26.39 -15.09
N ALA A 501 6.31 -25.14 -14.92
CA ALA A 501 5.01 -24.81 -14.38
C ALA A 501 4.27 -23.85 -15.30
N LEU A 502 3.01 -24.18 -15.63
CA LEU A 502 2.17 -23.35 -16.49
C LEU A 502 1.00 -22.79 -15.68
N VAL A 503 0.76 -21.49 -15.83
CA VAL A 503 -0.45 -20.80 -15.44
C VAL A 503 -1.02 -20.13 -16.68
N GLN A 504 -2.33 -20.24 -16.89
CA GLN A 504 -3.01 -19.72 -18.07
C GLN A 504 -4.19 -18.81 -17.70
N SER A 505 -4.38 -17.74 -18.48
CA SER A 505 -5.68 -17.07 -18.63
C SER A 505 -6.06 -17.12 -20.10
N GLY A 506 -7.17 -17.77 -20.42
CA GLY A 506 -7.36 -18.46 -21.69
C GLY A 506 -6.90 -19.91 -21.58
N ARG A 507 -6.50 -20.53 -22.70
CA ARG A 507 -5.97 -21.91 -22.69
C ARG A 507 -4.63 -22.00 -23.38
N ALA A 508 -3.75 -22.84 -22.83
CA ALA A 508 -2.41 -23.04 -23.32
C ALA A 508 -1.92 -24.47 -23.24
N ARG A 509 -0.99 -24.80 -24.14
CA ARG A 509 -0.27 -26.06 -24.21
C ARG A 509 1.22 -25.78 -24.21
N LEU A 510 1.97 -26.52 -23.41
CA LEU A 510 3.42 -26.44 -23.29
C LEU A 510 4.07 -27.65 -23.95
N LEU A 511 5.08 -27.40 -24.78
CA LEU A 511 5.87 -28.41 -25.45
C LEU A 511 7.37 -28.22 -25.15
N VAL A 512 8.06 -29.35 -24.99
CA VAL A 512 9.53 -29.41 -24.89
C VAL A 512 10.03 -30.37 -25.97
N ASP A 513 10.91 -29.90 -26.85
CA ASP A 513 11.41 -30.63 -28.03
C ASP A 513 10.27 -31.26 -28.88
N GLY A 514 9.14 -30.54 -28.97
CA GLY A 514 7.95 -30.96 -29.71
C GLY A 514 7.05 -31.98 -28.99
N ALA A 515 7.43 -32.47 -27.81
CA ALA A 515 6.57 -33.31 -26.98
C ALA A 515 5.68 -32.44 -26.08
N VAL A 516 4.37 -32.68 -26.07
CA VAL A 516 3.43 -32.00 -25.17
C VAL A 516 3.67 -32.49 -23.74
N VAL A 517 4.03 -31.57 -22.84
CA VAL A 517 4.28 -31.87 -21.42
C VAL A 517 3.16 -31.37 -20.51
N ILE A 518 2.45 -30.32 -20.91
CA ILE A 518 1.23 -29.82 -20.25
C ILE A 518 0.23 -29.44 -21.33
N ASP A 519 -1.02 -29.88 -21.21
CA ASP A 519 -2.08 -29.63 -22.20
C ASP A 519 -3.32 -28.99 -21.60
N GLY A 520 -3.26 -27.69 -21.32
CA GLY A 520 -4.39 -26.90 -20.81
C GLY A 520 -5.43 -26.53 -21.87
N VAL A 521 -5.21 -26.88 -23.15
CA VAL A 521 -6.18 -26.67 -24.24
C VAL A 521 -7.22 -27.79 -24.26
N ASP A 522 -6.75 -29.04 -24.36
CA ASP A 522 -7.62 -30.21 -24.43
C ASP A 522 -8.03 -30.73 -23.03
N ASP A 523 -7.23 -30.45 -22.00
CA ASP A 523 -7.51 -30.77 -20.59
C ASP A 523 -7.47 -29.48 -19.74
N PRO A 524 -8.58 -28.72 -19.68
CA PRO A 524 -8.65 -27.44 -19.00
C PRO A 524 -8.14 -27.50 -17.56
N MET A 525 -7.45 -26.45 -17.15
CA MET A 525 -6.90 -26.30 -15.79
C MET A 525 -7.94 -25.69 -14.86
N ASP A 526 -7.94 -26.13 -13.60
CA ASP A 526 -8.79 -25.56 -12.56
C ASP A 526 -8.49 -24.07 -12.38
N PRO A 527 -9.46 -23.23 -11.97
CA PRO A 527 -9.19 -21.83 -11.61
C PRO A 527 -8.16 -21.70 -10.49
N GLY A 528 -7.41 -20.60 -10.48
CA GLY A 528 -6.44 -20.28 -9.45
C GLY A 528 -6.32 -18.79 -9.20
N ASP A 529 -5.37 -18.40 -8.35
CA ASP A 529 -5.35 -17.05 -7.77
C ASP A 529 -4.45 -16.06 -8.52
N GLU A 530 -3.61 -16.54 -9.45
CA GLU A 530 -2.75 -15.65 -10.23
C GLU A 530 -3.57 -14.78 -11.18
N PHE A 531 -2.92 -13.73 -11.70
CA PHE A 531 -3.56 -12.82 -12.65
C PHE A 531 -4.81 -12.14 -12.07
N PHE A 532 -4.75 -11.71 -10.79
CA PHE A 532 -5.86 -11.14 -10.02
C PHE A 532 -7.04 -12.12 -9.83
N GLY A 533 -6.77 -13.42 -9.72
CA GLY A 533 -7.79 -14.47 -9.62
C GLY A 533 -8.45 -14.85 -10.95
N PHE A 534 -7.91 -14.40 -12.09
CA PHE A 534 -8.41 -14.75 -13.42
C PHE A 534 -7.58 -15.84 -14.11
N GLY A 535 -6.46 -16.25 -13.51
CA GLY A 535 -5.63 -17.34 -14.00
C GLY A 535 -6.13 -18.72 -13.55
N SER A 536 -5.49 -19.75 -14.07
CA SER A 536 -5.63 -21.12 -13.58
C SER A 536 -4.78 -21.38 -12.34
N ALA A 537 -5.06 -22.49 -11.65
CA ALA A 537 -4.09 -23.10 -10.76
C ALA A 537 -2.81 -23.47 -11.55
N GLU A 538 -1.68 -23.48 -10.86
CA GLU A 538 -0.40 -23.89 -11.44
C GLU A 538 -0.44 -25.39 -11.76
N ARG A 539 -0.21 -25.76 -13.04
CA ARG A 539 0.01 -27.16 -13.44
C ARG A 539 1.48 -27.35 -13.74
N THR A 540 2.06 -28.44 -13.23
CA THR A 540 3.49 -28.70 -13.36
C THR A 540 3.79 -29.96 -14.15
N ALA A 541 4.92 -29.96 -14.85
CA ALA A 541 5.50 -31.14 -15.47
C ALA A 541 7.00 -31.24 -15.16
N ALA A 542 7.43 -32.41 -14.68
CA ALA A 542 8.83 -32.73 -14.48
C ALA A 542 9.48 -33.14 -15.80
N VAL A 543 10.62 -32.55 -16.12
CA VAL A 543 11.44 -32.87 -17.30
C VAL A 543 12.89 -33.10 -16.88
N THR A 544 13.47 -34.22 -17.27
CA THR A 544 14.89 -34.51 -17.00
C THR A 544 15.74 -33.83 -18.06
N LEU A 545 16.57 -32.88 -17.64
CA LEU A 545 17.44 -32.10 -18.52
C LEU A 545 18.90 -32.24 -18.11
N ALA A 546 19.80 -32.07 -19.08
CA ALA A 546 21.24 -32.13 -18.86
C ALA A 546 21.85 -30.73 -18.99
N ALA A 547 22.72 -30.37 -18.06
CA ALA A 547 23.40 -29.08 -18.03
C ALA A 547 24.10 -28.80 -19.36
N GLY A 548 23.91 -27.60 -19.90
CA GLY A 548 24.50 -27.15 -21.17
C GLY A 548 23.87 -27.75 -22.43
N GLN A 549 22.87 -28.63 -22.34
CA GLN A 549 22.15 -29.17 -23.49
C GLN A 549 20.87 -28.35 -23.73
N PRO A 550 20.80 -27.54 -24.80
CA PRO A 550 19.62 -26.74 -25.07
C PRO A 550 18.43 -27.59 -25.54
N VAL A 551 17.24 -27.22 -25.09
CA VAL A 551 15.95 -27.77 -25.54
C VAL A 551 15.06 -26.66 -26.09
N ASP A 552 14.23 -26.97 -27.07
CA ASP A 552 13.26 -26.03 -27.62
C ASP A 552 11.97 -26.07 -26.75
N VAL A 553 11.56 -24.91 -26.25
CA VAL A 553 10.37 -24.74 -25.40
C VAL A 553 9.36 -23.91 -26.16
N VAL A 554 8.16 -24.46 -26.35
CA VAL A 554 7.08 -23.83 -27.13
C VAL A 554 5.81 -23.78 -26.30
N ILE A 555 5.14 -22.62 -26.32
CA ILE A 555 3.81 -22.43 -25.76
C ILE A 555 2.85 -22.12 -26.91
N GLU A 556 1.76 -22.86 -26.98
CA GLU A 556 0.63 -22.55 -27.86
C GLU A 556 -0.53 -22.06 -26.99
N TRP A 557 -1.03 -20.85 -27.23
CA TRP A 557 -2.11 -20.25 -26.45
C TRP A 557 -3.29 -19.85 -27.33
N THR A 558 -4.49 -19.85 -26.77
CA THR A 558 -5.75 -19.39 -27.39
C THR A 558 -6.60 -18.59 -26.40
N ALA A 559 -7.32 -17.59 -26.91
CA ALA A 559 -8.18 -16.71 -26.12
C ALA A 559 -9.41 -17.40 -25.51
N GLU A 560 -9.62 -18.69 -25.79
CA GLU A 560 -10.79 -19.42 -25.31
C GLU A 560 -10.84 -19.42 -23.77
N GLY A 561 -11.87 -18.81 -23.20
CA GLY A 561 -12.04 -18.71 -21.74
C GLY A 561 -11.17 -17.65 -21.08
N ALA A 562 -10.44 -16.82 -21.84
CA ALA A 562 -9.76 -15.66 -21.29
C ALA A 562 -10.78 -14.62 -20.80
N ALA A 563 -10.47 -13.98 -19.68
CA ALA A 563 -11.22 -12.83 -19.17
C ALA A 563 -10.69 -11.53 -19.80
N PHE A 564 -10.55 -10.46 -19.01
CA PHE A 564 -9.97 -9.20 -19.48
C PHE A 564 -8.44 -9.28 -19.68
N LEU A 565 -7.78 -10.22 -19.00
CA LEU A 565 -6.37 -10.51 -19.14
C LEU A 565 -6.23 -11.84 -19.87
N GLY A 566 -5.43 -11.90 -20.94
CA GLY A 566 -5.12 -13.14 -21.65
C GLY A 566 -3.62 -13.42 -21.68
N GLY A 567 -3.26 -14.70 -21.67
CA GLY A 567 -1.88 -15.16 -21.81
C GLY A 567 -1.48 -16.23 -20.81
N VAL A 568 -0.18 -16.30 -20.53
CA VAL A 568 0.44 -17.36 -19.72
C VAL A 568 1.58 -16.86 -18.83
N LYS A 569 1.86 -17.64 -17.79
CA LYS A 569 3.18 -17.68 -17.13
C LYS A 569 3.74 -19.08 -17.27
N LEU A 570 4.90 -19.21 -17.91
CA LEU A 570 5.75 -20.40 -17.85
C LEU A 570 6.85 -20.18 -16.82
N GLY A 571 6.76 -20.89 -15.70
CA GLY A 571 7.77 -20.90 -14.65
C GLY A 571 8.69 -22.11 -14.68
N LEU A 572 9.81 -22.00 -13.98
CA LEU A 572 10.82 -23.06 -13.82
C LEU A 572 11.22 -23.19 -12.35
N ARG A 573 11.23 -24.42 -11.83
CA ARG A 573 11.97 -24.79 -10.61
C ARG A 573 13.12 -25.71 -10.98
N THR A 574 14.34 -25.31 -10.63
CA THR A 574 15.55 -26.08 -10.88
C THR A 574 15.84 -27.05 -9.73
N PRO A 575 16.43 -28.22 -9.99
CA PRO A 575 16.83 -29.13 -8.93
C PRO A 575 17.91 -28.49 -8.04
N VAL A 576 17.76 -28.65 -6.73
CA VAL A 576 18.73 -28.20 -5.73
C VAL A 576 19.75 -29.31 -5.50
N VAL A 577 21.02 -29.03 -5.79
CA VAL A 577 22.10 -30.04 -5.77
C VAL A 577 22.77 -30.18 -4.40
N ASP A 578 22.78 -29.11 -3.59
CA ASP A 578 23.43 -29.04 -2.26
C ASP A 578 22.46 -28.58 -1.17
N ASP A 579 22.73 -28.92 0.10
CA ASP A 579 21.94 -28.42 1.24
C ASP A 579 22.21 -26.92 1.48
N LEU A 580 21.23 -26.08 1.08
CA LEU A 580 21.31 -24.62 1.19
C LEU A 580 21.42 -24.14 2.65
N MET A 581 20.79 -24.85 3.57
CA MET A 581 20.77 -24.50 4.99
C MET A 581 22.15 -24.73 5.60
N ASP A 582 22.75 -25.89 5.34
CA ASP A 582 24.08 -26.21 5.86
C ASP A 582 25.16 -25.28 5.31
N ARG A 583 25.07 -24.89 4.03
CA ARG A 583 25.97 -23.88 3.44
C ARG A 583 25.86 -22.53 4.15
N ALA A 584 24.63 -22.07 4.41
CA ALA A 584 24.40 -20.82 5.12
C ALA A 584 24.96 -20.86 6.55
N VAL A 585 24.76 -21.95 7.28
CA VAL A 585 25.29 -22.13 8.64
C VAL A 585 26.81 -22.13 8.66
N VAL A 586 27.45 -22.81 7.71
CA VAL A 586 28.93 -22.80 7.57
C VAL A 586 29.43 -21.39 7.25
N ALA A 587 28.82 -20.70 6.29
CA ALA A 587 29.19 -19.33 5.94
C ALA A 587 29.03 -18.35 7.12
N ALA A 588 27.98 -18.52 7.92
CA ALA A 588 27.74 -17.73 9.13
C ALA A 588 28.83 -17.96 10.19
N GLY A 589 29.19 -19.22 10.46
CA GLY A 589 30.21 -19.56 11.47
C GLY A 589 31.63 -19.11 11.10
N ASP A 590 31.92 -18.96 9.81
CA ASP A 590 33.22 -18.50 9.30
C ASP A 590 33.35 -16.95 9.22
N ALA A 591 32.26 -16.19 9.40
CA ALA A 591 32.24 -14.73 9.27
C ALA A 591 32.35 -14.00 10.62
N ASP A 592 32.77 -12.74 10.61
CA ASP A 592 32.82 -11.90 11.81
C ASP A 592 31.43 -11.37 12.19
N VAL A 593 30.62 -11.07 11.18
CA VAL A 593 29.24 -10.56 11.29
C VAL A 593 28.39 -11.20 10.20
N VAL A 594 27.11 -11.39 10.49
CA VAL A 594 26.11 -11.85 9.52
C VAL A 594 25.04 -10.79 9.33
N VAL A 595 24.68 -10.50 8.08
CA VAL A 595 23.46 -9.79 7.70
C VAL A 595 22.54 -10.81 7.05
N LEU A 596 21.52 -11.26 7.79
CA LEU A 596 20.54 -12.25 7.36
C LEU A 596 19.28 -11.55 6.87
N VAL A 597 19.06 -11.51 5.56
CA VAL A 597 17.91 -10.84 4.91
C VAL A 597 16.82 -11.86 4.61
N VAL A 598 15.77 -11.83 5.42
CA VAL A 598 14.57 -12.68 5.34
C VAL A 598 13.35 -11.85 4.99
N GLY A 599 12.27 -12.50 4.58
CA GLY A 599 11.03 -11.80 4.33
C GLY A 599 10.04 -12.54 3.45
N THR A 600 9.17 -11.77 2.83
CA THR A 600 8.16 -12.20 1.86
C THR A 600 8.52 -11.61 0.49
N ASN A 601 7.63 -11.79 -0.48
CA ASN A 601 7.74 -11.20 -1.81
C ASN A 601 6.36 -10.96 -2.41
N LEU A 602 6.32 -10.50 -3.66
CA LEU A 602 5.10 -10.22 -4.42
C LEU A 602 4.19 -11.44 -4.69
N ASP A 603 4.66 -12.68 -4.48
CA ASP A 603 3.78 -13.85 -4.54
C ASP A 603 2.98 -14.02 -3.23
N TRP A 604 3.55 -13.61 -2.10
CA TRP A 604 2.94 -13.77 -0.78
C TRP A 604 2.07 -12.58 -0.41
N GLU A 605 2.46 -11.37 -0.78
CA GLU A 605 1.77 -10.12 -0.49
C GLU A 605 1.38 -9.42 -1.79
N THR A 606 0.13 -9.63 -2.21
CA THR A 606 -0.37 -9.15 -3.49
C THR A 606 -1.86 -8.85 -3.43
N GLU A 607 -2.29 -7.90 -4.26
CA GLU A 607 -3.67 -7.79 -4.66
C GLU A 607 -4.21 -9.10 -5.24
N GLY A 608 -5.48 -9.39 -4.96
CA GLY A 608 -6.23 -10.55 -5.44
C GLY A 608 -6.26 -11.72 -4.47
N ARG A 609 -5.40 -11.73 -3.44
CA ARG A 609 -5.31 -12.85 -2.49
C ARG A 609 -4.71 -12.47 -1.15
N ASP A 610 -5.30 -13.01 -0.09
CA ASP A 610 -4.79 -12.89 1.28
C ASP A 610 -3.75 -13.98 1.61
N ARG A 611 -2.88 -13.72 2.59
CA ARG A 611 -1.93 -14.70 3.12
C ARG A 611 -2.67 -15.79 3.90
N GLU A 612 -2.12 -17.00 3.86
CA GLU A 612 -2.64 -18.16 4.59
C GLU A 612 -2.12 -18.23 6.03
N SER A 613 -0.93 -17.66 6.28
CA SER A 613 -0.34 -17.55 7.61
C SER A 613 0.45 -16.25 7.77
N MET A 614 0.77 -15.92 9.03
CA MET A 614 1.66 -14.82 9.37
C MET A 614 3.15 -15.24 9.32
N ASP A 615 3.45 -16.51 9.06
CA ASP A 615 4.82 -17.00 9.12
C ASP A 615 5.69 -16.46 7.98
N LEU A 616 7.00 -16.43 8.22
CA LEU A 616 7.95 -16.28 7.13
C LEU A 616 7.88 -17.52 6.22
N PRO A 617 7.81 -17.35 4.88
CA PRO A 617 7.76 -18.46 3.95
C PRO A 617 8.94 -19.43 4.06
N GLY A 618 8.68 -20.72 3.79
CA GLY A 618 9.69 -21.76 3.76
C GLY A 618 10.37 -21.97 5.12
N ASP A 619 11.60 -22.45 5.10
CA ASP A 619 12.38 -22.77 6.32
C ASP A 619 13.11 -21.55 6.91
N GLN A 620 12.69 -20.33 6.59
CA GLN A 620 13.32 -19.10 7.07
C GLN A 620 13.40 -19.00 8.60
N PRO A 621 12.36 -19.33 9.39
CA PRO A 621 12.47 -19.31 10.86
C PRO A 621 13.57 -20.25 11.39
N GLU A 622 13.72 -21.43 10.79
CA GLU A 622 14.79 -22.36 11.15
C GLU A 622 16.16 -21.84 10.72
N LEU A 623 16.25 -21.23 9.52
CA LEU A 623 17.46 -20.56 9.04
C LEU A 623 17.93 -19.51 10.03
N ILE A 624 17.03 -18.66 10.52
CA ILE A 624 17.35 -17.62 11.50
C ILE A 624 17.94 -18.23 12.77
N ARG A 625 17.28 -19.24 13.35
CA ARG A 625 17.76 -19.90 14.57
C ARG A 625 19.14 -20.52 14.38
N ARG A 626 19.35 -21.24 13.28
CA ARG A 626 20.61 -21.93 12.99
C ARG A 626 21.75 -20.95 12.72
N VAL A 627 21.49 -19.88 11.99
CA VAL A 627 22.48 -18.82 11.69
C VAL A 627 22.83 -18.03 12.95
N CYS A 628 21.84 -17.60 13.74
CA CYS A 628 22.11 -16.88 15.00
C CYS A 628 22.86 -17.75 16.02
N ALA A 629 22.56 -19.06 16.07
CA ALA A 629 23.30 -20.00 16.90
C ALA A 629 24.75 -20.22 16.42
N ALA A 630 24.98 -20.20 15.10
CA ALA A 630 26.33 -20.32 14.52
C ALA A 630 27.15 -19.04 14.69
N ASN A 631 26.49 -17.86 14.65
CA ASN A 631 27.13 -16.58 14.81
C ASN A 631 26.26 -15.60 15.65
N PRO A 632 26.65 -15.31 16.91
CA PRO A 632 25.90 -14.40 17.76
C PRO A 632 26.02 -12.92 17.36
N ARG A 633 26.78 -12.58 16.31
CA ARG A 633 26.82 -11.25 15.68
C ARG A 633 25.98 -11.23 14.41
N THR A 634 24.74 -11.72 14.50
CA THR A 634 23.79 -11.74 13.40
C THR A 634 22.81 -10.57 13.51
N VAL A 635 22.71 -9.79 12.44
CA VAL A 635 21.64 -8.82 12.20
C VAL A 635 20.59 -9.49 11.31
N VAL A 636 19.36 -9.61 11.80
CA VAL A 636 18.23 -10.11 10.99
C VAL A 636 17.47 -8.93 10.40
N VAL A 637 17.43 -8.87 9.07
CA VAL A 637 16.70 -7.85 8.30
C VAL A 637 15.40 -8.48 7.78
N VAL A 638 14.26 -7.93 8.18
CA VAL A 638 12.92 -8.38 7.77
C VAL A 638 12.39 -7.47 6.67
N ASN A 639 12.39 -7.98 5.45
CA ASN A 639 11.94 -7.32 4.24
C ASN A 639 10.58 -7.91 3.80
N ALA A 640 9.51 -7.46 4.47
CA ALA A 640 8.13 -7.90 4.26
C ALA A 640 7.16 -6.73 4.39
N GLY A 641 6.08 -6.70 3.63
CA GLY A 641 5.12 -5.60 3.61
C GLY A 641 4.11 -5.61 4.77
N SER A 642 3.95 -6.75 5.43
CA SER A 642 3.10 -6.97 6.60
C SER A 642 3.93 -7.59 7.72
N VAL A 643 3.39 -7.59 8.93
CA VAL A 643 4.06 -8.24 10.06
C VAL A 643 4.13 -9.75 9.86
N VAL A 644 5.18 -10.35 10.41
CA VAL A 644 5.45 -11.79 10.35
C VAL A 644 5.57 -12.38 11.76
N THR A 645 5.36 -13.70 11.88
CA THR A 645 5.63 -14.44 13.11
C THR A 645 7.07 -14.19 13.56
N SER A 646 7.24 -13.86 14.84
CA SER A 646 8.49 -13.34 15.43
C SER A 646 8.97 -14.19 16.62
N ASP A 647 8.58 -15.47 16.68
CA ASP A 647 8.99 -16.42 17.72
C ASP A 647 10.49 -16.76 17.72
N TRP A 648 11.22 -16.36 16.67
CA TRP A 648 12.68 -16.43 16.52
C TRP A 648 13.38 -15.12 16.89
N ALA A 649 12.65 -14.02 17.14
CA ALA A 649 13.24 -12.70 17.30
C ALA A 649 14.13 -12.59 18.56
N GLU A 650 13.86 -13.39 19.60
CA GLU A 650 14.69 -13.45 20.80
C GLU A 650 16.08 -14.08 20.56
N ASP A 651 16.18 -14.98 19.56
CA ASP A 651 17.44 -15.61 19.15
C ASP A 651 18.36 -14.63 18.40
N ALA A 652 17.79 -13.56 17.85
CA ALA A 652 18.51 -12.55 17.09
C ALA A 652 18.94 -11.37 18.01
N PRO A 653 20.25 -11.02 18.04
CA PRO A 653 20.72 -9.84 18.77
C PRO A 653 20.18 -8.53 18.19
N ALA A 654 20.06 -8.44 16.86
CA ALA A 654 19.47 -7.29 16.20
C ALA A 654 18.40 -7.71 15.18
N VAL A 655 17.26 -7.01 15.18
CA VAL A 655 16.16 -7.21 14.24
C VAL A 655 15.75 -5.87 13.66
N LEU A 656 15.86 -5.72 12.35
CA LEU A 656 15.53 -4.51 11.60
C LEU A 656 14.41 -4.82 10.59
N ALA A 657 13.26 -4.16 10.71
CA ALA A 657 12.21 -4.23 9.69
C ALA A 657 12.43 -3.14 8.64
N THR A 658 12.63 -3.53 7.38
CA THR A 658 12.83 -2.60 6.26
C THR A 658 11.59 -2.41 5.40
N TRP A 659 10.56 -3.23 5.64
CA TRP A 659 9.35 -3.28 4.84
C TRP A 659 9.66 -3.52 3.36
N PHE A 660 8.74 -3.14 2.46
CA PHE A 660 9.07 -2.90 1.05
C PHE A 660 9.42 -1.42 0.88
N GLY A 661 10.71 -1.09 1.03
CA GLY A 661 11.19 0.29 1.19
C GLY A 661 11.37 1.10 -0.11
N GLY A 662 10.88 0.64 -1.26
CA GLY A 662 11.07 1.33 -2.54
C GLY A 662 12.47 1.17 -3.15
N GLN A 663 12.71 1.85 -4.26
CA GLN A 663 13.89 1.58 -5.12
C GLN A 663 15.25 1.85 -4.44
N GLU A 664 15.28 2.75 -3.47
CA GLU A 664 16.50 3.14 -2.72
C GLU A 664 16.67 2.36 -1.41
N MET A 665 15.82 1.35 -1.14
CA MET A 665 15.83 0.59 0.12
C MET A 665 17.18 -0.07 0.41
N ALA A 666 17.83 -0.67 -0.59
CA ALA A 666 19.09 -1.40 -0.39
C ALA A 666 20.22 -0.44 0.03
N ASP A 667 20.26 0.74 -0.59
CA ASP A 667 21.16 1.83 -0.27
C ASP A 667 20.92 2.39 1.14
N ALA A 668 19.67 2.68 1.48
CA ALA A 668 19.27 3.10 2.82
C ALA A 668 19.58 2.02 3.89
N LEU A 669 19.47 0.73 3.54
CA LEU A 669 19.81 -0.38 4.43
C LEU A 669 21.29 -0.33 4.76
N VAL A 670 22.16 -0.11 3.78
CA VAL A 670 23.60 0.01 4.05
C VAL A 670 23.89 1.23 4.93
N ASP A 671 23.23 2.37 4.70
CA ASP A 671 23.40 3.57 5.54
C ASP A 671 23.05 3.29 7.00
N VAL A 672 21.92 2.62 7.24
CA VAL A 672 21.47 2.25 8.59
C VAL A 672 22.37 1.18 9.20
N LEU A 673 22.81 0.18 8.43
CA LEU A 673 23.70 -0.88 8.93
C LEU A 673 25.02 -0.32 9.45
N VAL A 674 25.63 0.64 8.77
CA VAL A 674 26.92 1.24 9.17
C VAL A 674 26.78 2.53 9.98
N GLY A 675 25.53 3.00 10.18
CA GLY A 675 25.21 4.18 10.95
C GLY A 675 25.40 5.51 10.22
N ASP A 676 25.62 5.53 8.91
CA ASP A 676 25.61 6.78 8.11
C ASP A 676 24.22 7.48 8.23
N ASP A 677 23.16 6.70 8.45
CA ASP A 677 21.85 7.17 8.93
C ASP A 677 21.36 6.32 10.12
N GLU A 678 20.22 6.68 10.72
CA GLU A 678 19.59 5.94 11.82
C GLU A 678 18.28 5.25 11.40
N PRO A 679 17.88 4.15 12.05
CA PRO A 679 16.53 3.62 11.95
C PRO A 679 15.61 4.48 12.82
N SER A 680 14.92 5.44 12.21
CA SER A 680 14.03 6.36 12.95
C SER A 680 12.55 6.00 12.92
N GLY A 681 12.20 4.85 12.34
CA GLY A 681 10.82 4.39 12.23
C GLY A 681 10.24 3.91 13.56
N ARG A 682 8.91 3.83 13.62
CA ARG A 682 8.13 3.24 14.71
C ARG A 682 7.06 2.33 14.11
N LEU A 683 6.80 1.18 14.73
CA LEU A 683 5.84 0.21 14.23
C LEU A 683 4.46 0.85 13.98
N PRO A 684 3.92 0.81 12.75
CA PRO A 684 2.57 1.26 12.47
C PRO A 684 1.52 0.17 12.75
N THR A 685 1.96 -1.02 13.16
CA THR A 685 1.10 -2.14 13.51
C THR A 685 1.72 -2.95 14.63
N THR A 686 0.88 -3.49 15.50
CA THR A 686 1.26 -4.40 16.57
C THR A 686 1.75 -5.72 15.98
N VAL A 687 2.87 -6.25 16.47
CA VAL A 687 3.37 -7.60 16.11
C VAL A 687 2.89 -8.59 17.19
N PRO A 688 1.87 -9.41 16.92
CA PRO A 688 1.41 -10.41 17.88
C PRO A 688 2.37 -11.60 17.94
N HIS A 689 2.37 -12.32 19.07
CA HIS A 689 3.10 -13.58 19.17
C HIS A 689 2.49 -14.68 18.28
N ARG A 690 1.17 -14.69 18.12
CA ARG A 690 0.45 -15.71 17.35
C ARG A 690 -0.69 -15.08 16.58
N LEU A 691 -0.97 -15.65 15.40
CA LEU A 691 -2.15 -15.29 14.61
C LEU A 691 -3.46 -15.43 15.39
N ALA A 692 -3.56 -16.44 16.26
CA ALA A 692 -4.75 -16.69 17.08
C ALA A 692 -5.06 -15.60 18.12
N ASP A 693 -4.09 -14.73 18.42
CA ASP A 693 -4.26 -13.62 19.36
C ASP A 693 -4.81 -12.37 18.66
N THR A 694 -4.83 -12.34 17.32
CA THR A 694 -5.32 -11.20 16.54
C THR A 694 -6.84 -11.02 16.68
N PRO A 695 -7.34 -9.77 16.61
CA PRO A 695 -8.77 -9.48 16.79
C PRO A 695 -9.67 -10.16 15.75
N ALA A 696 -9.18 -10.29 14.51
CA ALA A 696 -9.96 -10.84 13.40
C ALA A 696 -9.97 -12.38 13.31
N TYR A 697 -9.18 -13.09 14.12
CA TYR A 697 -8.86 -14.51 13.93
C TYR A 697 -10.07 -15.43 13.71
N LEU A 698 -11.15 -15.26 14.49
CA LEU A 698 -12.32 -16.14 14.44
C LEU A 698 -13.27 -15.86 13.27
N HIS A 699 -13.16 -14.70 12.64
CA HIS A 699 -14.13 -14.22 11.64
C HIS A 699 -13.50 -13.87 10.29
N TYR A 700 -12.20 -14.07 10.15
CA TYR A 700 -11.47 -13.87 8.91
C TYR A 700 -11.21 -15.21 8.20
N PRO A 701 -11.36 -15.29 6.86
CA PRO A 701 -11.70 -14.22 5.93
C PRO A 701 -13.22 -13.97 5.77
N GLY A 702 -14.05 -14.72 6.48
CA GLY A 702 -15.51 -14.68 6.38
C GLY A 702 -16.09 -15.99 5.86
N GLU A 703 -17.42 -16.09 5.84
CA GLU A 703 -18.14 -17.28 5.37
C GLU A 703 -19.45 -16.89 4.66
N ASN A 704 -19.83 -17.65 3.63
CA ASN A 704 -21.06 -17.45 2.87
C ASN A 704 -21.25 -16.01 2.35
N GLY A 705 -20.16 -15.40 1.85
CA GLY A 705 -20.17 -14.05 1.31
C GLY A 705 -20.32 -12.93 2.35
N ARG A 706 -20.02 -13.17 3.62
CA ARG A 706 -20.03 -12.18 4.70
C ARG A 706 -18.81 -12.31 5.61
N VAL A 707 -18.25 -11.19 6.04
CA VAL A 707 -17.20 -11.10 7.06
C VAL A 707 -17.65 -10.14 8.15
N VAL A 708 -17.67 -10.58 9.41
CA VAL A 708 -18.21 -9.80 10.54
C VAL A 708 -17.09 -9.20 11.36
N TYR A 709 -17.16 -7.89 11.61
CA TYR A 709 -16.13 -7.14 12.34
C TYR A 709 -16.45 -7.17 13.84
N THR A 710 -16.38 -8.36 14.43
CA THR A 710 -16.79 -8.61 15.82
C THR A 710 -15.91 -7.94 16.87
N GLU A 711 -14.68 -7.60 16.51
CA GLU A 711 -13.77 -6.83 17.34
C GLU A 711 -14.23 -5.39 17.55
N GLY A 712 -15.08 -4.87 16.66
CA GLY A 712 -15.60 -3.51 16.72
C GLY A 712 -14.48 -2.46 16.84
N LEU A 713 -14.57 -1.59 17.84
CA LEU A 713 -13.56 -0.57 18.16
C LEU A 713 -12.19 -1.13 18.56
N PHE A 714 -12.12 -2.41 18.95
CA PHE A 714 -10.92 -3.01 19.49
C PHE A 714 -10.08 -3.63 18.37
N THR A 715 -9.63 -2.81 17.42
CA THR A 715 -8.67 -3.17 16.36
C THR A 715 -7.24 -2.82 16.78
N GLY A 716 -6.26 -3.62 16.32
CA GLY A 716 -4.84 -3.36 16.62
C GLY A 716 -4.53 -3.38 18.13
N TYR A 717 -3.63 -2.50 18.59
CA TYR A 717 -3.23 -2.37 20.00
C TYR A 717 -4.42 -2.23 20.97
N ARG A 718 -5.54 -1.64 20.53
CA ARG A 718 -6.76 -1.50 21.34
C ARG A 718 -7.29 -2.85 21.80
N TRP A 719 -7.17 -3.89 20.97
CA TRP A 719 -7.53 -5.27 21.29
C TRP A 719 -6.65 -5.86 22.40
N TYR A 720 -5.34 -5.76 22.20
CA TYR A 720 -4.36 -6.39 23.08
C TYR A 720 -4.36 -5.72 24.45
N GLU A 721 -4.48 -4.39 24.50
CA GLU A 721 -4.64 -3.65 25.76
C GLU A 721 -5.95 -3.99 26.48
N ALA A 722 -7.09 -4.04 25.76
CA ALA A 722 -8.38 -4.33 26.37
C ALA A 722 -8.48 -5.76 26.92
N ARG A 723 -7.70 -6.69 26.37
CA ARG A 723 -7.68 -8.10 26.75
C ARG A 723 -6.51 -8.51 27.63
N ASP A 724 -5.57 -7.59 27.89
CA ASP A 724 -4.34 -7.87 28.62
C ASP A 724 -3.55 -9.03 27.99
N ILE A 725 -3.29 -8.91 26.68
CA ILE A 725 -2.54 -9.90 25.88
C ILE A 725 -1.18 -9.33 25.52
N ASP A 726 -0.13 -10.05 25.91
CA ASP A 726 1.25 -9.73 25.54
C ASP A 726 1.47 -9.86 24.03
N VAL A 727 2.34 -9.00 23.51
CA VAL A 727 2.70 -8.91 22.08
C VAL A 727 4.21 -8.89 21.94
N ALA A 728 4.73 -9.38 20.81
CA ALA A 728 6.16 -9.43 20.57
C ALA A 728 6.75 -8.00 20.47
N PHE A 729 6.06 -7.13 19.73
CA PHE A 729 6.40 -5.71 19.64
C PHE A 729 5.11 -4.87 19.59
N PRO A 730 4.95 -3.88 20.48
CA PRO A 730 3.74 -3.08 20.54
C PRO A 730 3.67 -2.04 19.43
N PHE A 731 2.46 -1.58 19.10
CA PHE A 731 2.24 -0.42 18.22
C PHE A 731 3.07 0.79 18.67
N GLY A 732 3.68 1.47 17.71
CA GLY A 732 4.56 2.62 17.96
C GLY A 732 5.95 2.25 18.45
N HIS A 733 6.32 0.97 18.63
CA HIS A 733 7.68 0.57 19.05
C HIS A 733 8.74 0.79 17.96
N GLY A 734 9.93 1.25 18.35
CA GLY A 734 11.11 1.32 17.50
C GLY A 734 12.28 1.94 18.25
N LEU A 735 13.44 1.29 18.17
CA LEU A 735 14.67 1.74 18.83
C LEU A 735 15.41 2.76 17.95
N SER A 736 16.29 3.56 18.56
CA SER A 736 17.23 4.44 17.87
C SER A 736 18.67 4.09 18.26
N TYR A 737 19.64 4.55 17.48
CA TYR A 737 21.06 4.48 17.84
C TYR A 737 21.45 5.51 18.91
N THR A 738 20.58 6.46 19.21
CA THR A 738 20.75 7.39 20.33
C THR A 738 19.66 7.20 21.38
N ARG A 739 19.75 7.95 22.48
CA ARG A 739 18.79 7.93 23.58
C ARG A 739 18.17 9.31 23.80
N PHE A 740 16.91 9.33 24.21
CA PHE A 740 16.17 10.54 24.50
C PHE A 740 15.69 10.57 25.94
N GLU A 741 15.72 11.76 26.55
CA GLU A 741 15.09 12.05 27.83
C GLU A 741 13.96 13.07 27.63
N TRP A 742 12.86 12.86 28.35
CA TRP A 742 11.69 13.75 28.29
C TRP A 742 11.59 14.58 29.57
N GLY A 743 11.35 15.87 29.41
CA GLY A 743 11.02 16.78 30.49
C GLY A 743 9.60 16.58 31.00
N THR A 744 9.22 17.36 32.00
CA THR A 744 7.82 17.38 32.49
C THR A 744 6.93 18.05 31.45
N PRO A 745 5.84 17.40 30.99
CA PRO A 745 4.95 18.00 30.01
C PRO A 745 4.13 19.14 30.63
N THR A 746 3.78 20.13 29.81
CA THR A 746 2.82 21.19 30.16
C THR A 746 1.58 21.08 29.29
N VAL A 747 0.42 21.48 29.84
CA VAL A 747 -0.87 21.42 29.13
C VAL A 747 -1.55 22.78 29.19
N ASP A 748 -1.95 23.30 28.03
CA ASP A 748 -2.95 24.35 27.88
C ASP A 748 -4.24 23.73 27.36
N ALA A 749 -5.32 23.84 28.13
CA ALA A 749 -6.60 23.20 27.81
C ALA A 749 -7.79 24.13 28.06
N PRO A 750 -8.91 23.97 27.31
CA PRO A 750 -10.20 24.51 27.70
C PRO A 750 -10.70 23.94 29.02
N ASP A 751 -11.54 24.71 29.72
CA ASP A 751 -12.17 24.28 30.97
C ASP A 751 -13.48 23.49 30.74
N THR A 752 -14.08 23.62 29.54
CA THR A 752 -15.41 23.05 29.23
C THR A 752 -15.42 22.33 27.89
N VAL A 753 -16.33 21.36 27.76
CA VAL A 753 -16.60 20.70 26.47
C VAL A 753 -17.00 21.72 25.39
N ALA A 754 -17.81 22.73 25.75
CA ALA A 754 -18.28 23.74 24.81
C ALA A 754 -17.14 24.58 24.21
N ASP A 755 -16.14 24.96 25.01
CA ASP A 755 -14.99 25.72 24.50
C ASP A 755 -14.20 24.90 23.47
N LEU A 756 -14.04 23.61 23.72
CA LEU A 756 -13.40 22.67 22.81
C LEU A 756 -14.18 22.52 21.50
N GLU A 757 -15.51 22.38 21.57
CA GLU A 757 -16.41 22.34 20.40
C GLU A 757 -16.41 23.63 19.59
N THR A 758 -16.20 24.79 20.23
CA THR A 758 -16.03 26.08 19.53
C THR A 758 -14.64 26.27 18.89
N GLY A 759 -13.74 25.30 19.06
CA GLY A 759 -12.46 25.23 18.36
C GLY A 759 -11.24 25.61 19.20
N ARG A 760 -11.33 25.75 20.54
CA ARG A 760 -10.13 25.90 21.39
C ARG A 760 -9.51 24.52 21.66
N PRO A 761 -8.33 24.18 21.09
CA PRO A 761 -7.74 22.86 21.26
C PRO A 761 -7.10 22.68 22.65
N VAL A 762 -6.77 21.44 22.98
CA VAL A 762 -5.81 21.10 24.04
C VAL A 762 -4.42 21.06 23.41
N VAL A 763 -3.46 21.79 23.98
CA VAL A 763 -2.06 21.81 23.53
C VAL A 763 -1.19 21.20 24.62
N VAL A 764 -0.48 20.13 24.28
CA VAL A 764 0.48 19.48 25.17
C VAL A 764 1.89 19.71 24.66
N THR A 765 2.76 20.27 25.51
CA THR A 765 4.16 20.57 25.17
C THR A 765 5.09 19.66 25.97
N VAL A 766 6.01 18.98 25.31
CA VAL A 766 6.96 18.03 25.89
C VAL A 766 8.39 18.44 25.55
N PRO A 767 9.23 18.83 26.51
CA PRO A 767 10.66 19.01 26.27
C PRO A 767 11.30 17.64 25.96
N VAL A 768 11.97 17.49 24.83
CA VAL A 768 12.67 16.27 24.43
C VAL A 768 14.13 16.60 24.17
N ARG A 769 15.02 15.84 24.79
CA ARG A 769 16.47 16.01 24.68
C ARG A 769 17.14 14.75 24.16
N ASN A 770 18.04 14.89 23.19
CA ASN A 770 18.96 13.83 22.81
C ASN A 770 20.14 13.79 23.79
N VAL A 771 20.30 12.67 24.50
CA VAL A 771 21.34 12.46 25.53
C VAL A 771 22.41 11.46 25.11
N GLY A 772 22.39 11.00 23.85
CA GLY A 772 23.48 10.20 23.28
C GLY A 772 24.53 11.06 22.59
N ASP A 773 25.33 10.39 21.77
CA ASP A 773 26.50 10.94 21.06
C ASP A 773 26.31 11.01 19.54
N ARG A 774 25.12 10.65 19.04
CA ARG A 774 24.74 10.73 17.63
C ARG A 774 23.42 11.48 17.47
N ALA A 775 23.26 12.15 16.32
CA ALA A 775 21.97 12.71 15.94
C ALA A 775 20.93 11.59 15.85
N GLY A 776 19.70 11.89 16.22
CA GLY A 776 18.62 10.92 16.09
C GLY A 776 17.23 11.53 16.17
N SER A 777 16.21 10.70 16.00
CA SER A 777 14.81 11.13 15.96
C SER A 777 13.95 10.40 16.97
N GLU A 778 13.06 11.16 17.60
CA GLU A 778 12.07 10.67 18.56
C GLU A 778 10.65 10.96 18.07
N VAL A 779 9.71 10.08 18.40
CA VAL A 779 8.28 10.27 18.13
C VAL A 779 7.55 10.35 19.45
N VAL A 780 6.95 11.51 19.74
CA VAL A 780 6.08 11.71 20.90
C VAL A 780 4.65 11.32 20.49
N GLN A 781 4.11 10.28 21.11
CA GLN A 781 2.78 9.74 20.80
C GLN A 781 1.82 10.08 21.94
N ALA A 782 0.64 10.62 21.60
CA ALA A 782 -0.39 11.00 22.57
C ALA A 782 -1.62 10.09 22.44
N TYR A 783 -1.87 9.30 23.48
CA TYR A 783 -3.02 8.43 23.59
C TYR A 783 -4.03 9.00 24.59
N VAL A 784 -5.26 9.25 24.16
CA VAL A 784 -6.32 9.85 24.98
C VAL A 784 -7.25 8.76 25.50
N GLY A 785 -7.49 8.75 26.80
CA GLY A 785 -8.47 7.90 27.49
C GLY A 785 -9.43 8.72 28.34
N CYS A 786 -10.63 8.17 28.61
CA CYS A 786 -11.63 8.79 29.48
C CYS A 786 -11.81 7.95 30.76
N ASP A 787 -11.79 8.58 31.93
CA ASP A 787 -11.82 7.87 33.22
C ASP A 787 -13.20 7.28 33.57
N ALA A 788 -14.26 7.90 33.07
CA ALA A 788 -15.64 7.52 33.36
C ALA A 788 -16.46 7.45 32.07
N PRO A 789 -16.14 6.53 31.15
CA PRO A 789 -16.79 6.49 29.87
C PRO A 789 -18.23 5.99 29.98
N ARG A 790 -19.16 6.66 29.29
CA ARG A 790 -20.58 6.28 29.28
C ARG A 790 -20.83 5.00 28.47
N LEU A 791 -20.19 4.88 27.31
CA LEU A 791 -20.19 3.66 26.49
C LEU A 791 -18.85 2.94 26.62
N SER A 792 -18.83 1.62 26.35
CA SER A 792 -17.58 0.86 26.24
C SER A 792 -16.68 1.47 25.16
N ARG A 793 -15.39 1.62 25.44
CA ARG A 793 -14.38 2.14 24.50
C ARG A 793 -13.01 1.53 24.81
N PRO A 794 -12.04 1.60 23.87
CA PRO A 794 -10.64 1.37 24.19
C PRO A 794 -10.19 2.19 25.41
N ALA A 795 -9.26 1.64 26.19
CA ALA A 795 -8.75 2.32 27.39
C ALA A 795 -8.09 3.67 27.05
N ARG A 796 -7.43 3.73 25.90
CA ARG A 796 -6.81 4.91 25.32
C ARG A 796 -6.67 4.72 23.80
N GLU A 797 -6.61 5.82 23.07
CA GLU A 797 -6.51 5.82 21.62
C GLU A 797 -5.51 6.87 21.15
N LEU A 798 -4.68 6.57 20.15
CA LEU A 798 -3.79 7.55 19.53
C LEU A 798 -4.63 8.70 18.97
N ARG A 799 -4.29 9.93 19.38
CA ARG A 799 -4.95 11.16 18.93
C ARG A 799 -3.97 12.24 18.48
N GLY A 800 -2.70 12.13 18.85
CA GLY A 800 -1.66 13.07 18.43
C GLY A 800 -0.32 12.37 18.26
N LEU A 801 0.48 12.90 17.35
CA LEU A 801 1.85 12.47 17.12
C LEU A 801 2.69 13.68 16.71
N ALA A 802 3.97 13.65 17.07
CA ALA A 802 4.96 14.60 16.58
C ALA A 802 6.33 13.91 16.54
N LYS A 803 7.01 14.03 15.40
CA LYS A 803 8.39 13.53 15.21
C LYS A 803 9.37 14.70 15.29
N VAL A 804 10.48 14.50 15.98
CA VAL A 804 11.55 15.49 16.09
C VAL A 804 12.91 14.84 15.88
N ARG A 805 13.75 15.46 15.04
CA ARG A 805 15.17 15.11 14.92
C ARG A 805 16.01 16.08 15.74
N LEU A 806 16.98 15.54 16.49
CA LEU A 806 17.81 16.27 17.44
C LEU A 806 19.28 15.88 17.30
N GLU A 807 20.16 16.88 17.27
CA GLU A 807 21.61 16.71 17.39
C GLU A 807 22.01 16.24 18.80
N PRO A 808 23.22 15.65 19.00
CA PRO A 808 23.70 15.27 20.32
C PRO A 808 23.65 16.43 21.32
N GLY A 809 22.94 16.24 22.43
CA GLY A 809 22.79 17.25 23.48
C GLY A 809 21.75 18.33 23.19
N GLU A 810 21.14 18.36 22.00
CA GLU A 810 20.05 19.29 21.64
C GLU A 810 18.77 18.94 22.40
N GLU A 811 18.01 19.97 22.79
CA GLU A 811 16.70 19.89 23.41
C GLU A 811 15.72 20.78 22.65
N ARG A 812 14.51 20.27 22.37
CA ARG A 812 13.40 21.02 21.76
C ARG A 812 12.10 20.77 22.49
N GLU A 813 11.21 21.75 22.46
CA GLU A 813 9.82 21.59 22.87
C GLU A 813 9.01 20.99 21.72
N VAL A 814 8.42 19.83 21.96
CA VAL A 814 7.53 19.14 21.02
C VAL A 814 6.09 19.44 21.38
N GLU A 815 5.33 19.99 20.45
CA GLU A 815 3.93 20.36 20.65
C GLU A 815 2.97 19.35 20.01
N LEU A 816 1.93 18.98 20.74
CA LEU A 816 0.83 18.12 20.30
C LEU A 816 -0.47 18.90 20.42
N VAL A 817 -1.10 19.18 19.28
CA VAL A 817 -2.40 19.88 19.22
C VAL A 817 -3.52 18.86 19.09
N LEU A 818 -4.37 18.77 20.10
CA LEU A 818 -5.51 17.86 20.18
C LEU A 818 -6.81 18.67 20.07
N ASP A 819 -7.48 18.55 18.94
CA ASP A 819 -8.76 19.22 18.68
C ASP A 819 -9.94 18.51 19.38
N HIS A 820 -11.16 19.01 19.15
CA HIS A 820 -12.37 18.40 19.72
C HIS A 820 -12.52 16.92 19.35
N ARG A 821 -12.15 16.54 18.13
CA ARG A 821 -12.29 15.18 17.62
C ARG A 821 -11.37 14.19 18.35
N ALA A 822 -10.28 14.67 18.94
CA ALA A 822 -9.43 13.87 19.84
C ALA A 822 -10.19 13.31 21.06
N PHE A 823 -11.23 14.01 21.53
CA PHE A 823 -11.97 13.65 22.74
C PHE A 823 -13.36 13.07 22.47
N THR A 824 -13.83 13.12 21.21
CA THR A 824 -15.14 12.59 20.83
C THR A 824 -15.14 11.08 20.64
N TYR A 825 -16.31 10.48 20.81
CA TYR A 825 -16.68 9.16 20.30
C TYR A 825 -18.06 9.23 19.63
N TRP A 826 -18.42 8.23 18.84
CA TRP A 826 -19.72 8.14 18.18
C TRP A 826 -20.72 7.40 19.07
N ASP A 827 -21.79 8.06 19.49
CA ASP A 827 -22.95 7.40 20.09
C ASP A 827 -23.90 6.98 18.96
N PRO A 828 -24.21 5.69 18.77
CA PRO A 828 -25.17 5.25 17.75
C PRO A 828 -26.63 5.64 18.07
N GLY A 829 -26.90 6.12 19.28
CA GLY A 829 -28.24 6.44 19.75
C GLY A 829 -29.13 5.20 19.97
N ASP A 830 -30.27 5.42 20.62
CA ASP A 830 -31.33 4.43 20.76
C ASP A 830 -32.70 5.12 20.55
N PRO A 831 -33.20 5.20 19.31
CA PRO A 831 -34.45 5.91 19.01
C PRO A 831 -35.66 5.26 19.67
N SER A 832 -35.55 3.98 20.05
CA SER A 832 -36.60 3.25 20.76
C SER A 832 -36.56 3.46 22.28
N TYR A 833 -35.49 4.06 22.81
CA TYR A 833 -35.32 4.24 24.25
C TYR A 833 -36.43 5.08 24.89
N PRO A 834 -36.82 6.26 24.36
CA PRO A 834 -37.82 7.09 25.02
C PRO A 834 -39.14 6.34 25.24
N GLU A 835 -39.62 5.63 24.22
CA GLU A 835 -40.85 4.84 24.30
C GLU A 835 -40.72 3.66 25.29
N ARG A 836 -39.59 2.93 25.27
CA ARG A 836 -39.36 1.78 26.16
C ARG A 836 -39.20 2.19 27.62
N ALA A 837 -38.50 3.29 27.87
CA ALA A 837 -38.31 3.85 29.20
C ALA A 837 -39.65 4.24 29.84
N ASP A 838 -40.56 4.82 29.05
CA ASP A 838 -41.92 5.18 29.48
C ASP A 838 -42.81 3.94 29.68
N ALA A 839 -42.73 2.95 28.78
CA ALA A 839 -43.60 1.77 28.80
C ALA A 839 -43.22 0.74 29.87
N ALA A 840 -41.93 0.63 30.21
CA ALA A 840 -41.41 -0.32 31.18
C ALA A 840 -40.18 0.24 31.91
N PRO A 841 -40.37 1.17 32.87
CA PRO A 841 -39.26 1.76 33.62
C PRO A 841 -38.60 0.71 34.51
N VAL A 842 -37.55 0.07 33.99
CA VAL A 842 -36.62 -0.76 34.76
C VAL A 842 -35.57 0.15 35.35
N ALA A 843 -35.09 -0.14 36.57
CA ALA A 843 -34.00 0.61 37.18
C ALA A 843 -32.74 0.54 36.29
N ALA A 844 -32.49 1.60 35.52
CA ALA A 844 -31.41 1.67 34.53
C ALA A 844 -30.10 2.24 35.09
N GLY A 845 -29.95 2.31 36.42
CA GLY A 845 -28.90 3.09 37.06
C GLY A 845 -29.19 4.60 37.02
N VAL A 846 -28.58 5.36 37.92
CA VAL A 846 -28.68 6.83 37.94
C VAL A 846 -27.54 7.39 37.10
N GLY A 847 -27.82 8.33 36.19
CA GLY A 847 -26.79 9.15 35.54
C GLY A 847 -26.32 8.73 34.13
N VAL A 848 -26.92 7.71 33.50
CA VAL A 848 -26.62 7.41 32.08
C VAL A 848 -27.61 8.14 31.19
N GLU A 849 -27.25 9.32 30.70
CA GLU A 849 -28.00 10.02 29.65
C GLU A 849 -27.99 9.17 28.37
N ARG A 850 -29.16 8.75 27.89
CA ARG A 850 -29.29 7.99 26.63
C ARG A 850 -29.81 8.92 25.55
N ARG A 851 -29.10 8.95 24.42
CA ARG A 851 -29.48 9.76 23.26
C ARG A 851 -30.42 8.96 22.36
N ALA A 852 -31.44 9.62 21.83
CA ALA A 852 -32.33 9.01 20.85
C ALA A 852 -31.71 8.99 19.44
N GLU A 853 -30.89 9.99 19.13
CA GLU A 853 -30.24 10.18 17.83
C GLU A 853 -28.74 9.89 17.92
N ALA A 854 -28.19 9.38 16.82
CA ALA A 854 -26.76 9.13 16.69
C ALA A 854 -25.97 10.45 16.58
N GLY A 855 -24.72 10.45 17.00
CA GLY A 855 -23.84 11.59 16.81
C GLY A 855 -22.53 11.52 17.59
N TRP A 856 -21.63 12.45 17.27
CA TRP A 856 -20.38 12.65 18.00
C TRP A 856 -20.63 13.31 19.36
N VAL A 857 -20.01 12.77 20.41
CA VAL A 857 -20.19 13.20 21.80
C VAL A 857 -18.84 13.21 22.51
N ILE A 858 -18.65 14.18 23.40
CA ILE A 858 -17.58 14.20 24.40
C ILE A 858 -18.23 13.92 25.76
N ASP A 859 -17.75 12.93 26.49
CA ASP A 859 -18.20 12.70 27.87
C ASP A 859 -17.51 13.74 28.77
N PRO A 860 -18.22 14.47 29.65
CA PRO A 860 -17.58 15.40 30.58
C PRO A 860 -16.75 14.65 31.64
N GLY A 861 -15.77 15.34 32.21
CA GLY A 861 -14.90 14.86 33.27
C GLY A 861 -13.42 14.76 32.88
N SER A 862 -12.71 13.93 33.65
CA SER A 862 -11.26 13.74 33.52
C SER A 862 -10.92 12.86 32.31
N HIS A 863 -10.07 13.39 31.45
CA HIS A 863 -9.42 12.70 30.34
C HIS A 863 -7.93 12.59 30.60
N ARG A 864 -7.37 11.40 30.38
CA ARG A 864 -5.95 11.14 30.52
C ARG A 864 -5.28 11.14 29.15
N ILE A 865 -4.22 11.92 29.04
CA ILE A 865 -3.35 11.96 27.86
C ILE A 865 -2.07 11.23 28.22
N HIS A 866 -1.96 9.99 27.78
CA HIS A 866 -0.76 9.16 27.93
C HIS A 866 0.24 9.54 26.85
N LEU A 867 1.37 10.10 27.26
CA LEU A 867 2.47 10.47 26.38
C LEU A 867 3.49 9.35 26.41
N GLY A 868 3.75 8.73 25.27
CA GLY A 868 4.61 7.56 25.18
C GLY A 868 5.43 7.49 23.90
N ALA A 869 6.47 6.66 23.94
CA ALA A 869 7.25 6.32 22.75
C ALA A 869 6.68 5.09 22.01
N SER A 870 5.72 4.39 22.61
CA SER A 870 4.89 3.34 22.01
C SER A 870 3.58 3.22 22.81
N SER A 871 2.64 2.38 22.37
CA SER A 871 1.44 2.07 23.14
C SER A 871 1.76 1.38 24.49
N ALA A 872 2.94 0.75 24.62
CA ALA A 872 3.37 0.10 25.86
C ALA A 872 4.35 0.94 26.71
N ASP A 873 5.09 1.89 26.12
CA ASP A 873 6.06 2.76 26.80
C ASP A 873 5.47 4.15 27.08
N THR A 874 4.60 4.24 28.08
CA THR A 874 4.10 5.53 28.58
C THR A 874 5.14 6.19 29.49
N ARG A 875 5.60 7.39 29.11
CA ARG A 875 6.62 8.16 29.84
C ARG A 875 6.04 9.24 30.74
N ALA A 876 4.89 9.81 30.37
CA ALA A 876 4.16 10.77 31.17
C ALA A 876 2.66 10.66 30.97
N VAL A 877 1.88 11.15 31.94
CA VAL A 877 0.42 11.25 31.82
C VAL A 877 0.02 12.66 32.21
N ALA A 878 -0.71 13.33 31.33
CA ALA A 878 -1.37 14.59 31.63
C ALA A 878 -2.88 14.37 31.82
N ILE A 879 -3.52 15.26 32.58
CA ILE A 879 -4.95 15.18 32.88
C ILE A 879 -5.60 16.48 32.39
N VAL A 880 -6.72 16.34 31.67
CA VAL A 880 -7.57 17.43 31.25
C VAL A 880 -8.96 17.20 31.81
N ASP A 881 -9.46 18.15 32.58
CA ASP A 881 -10.81 18.14 33.13
C ASP A 881 -11.72 19.01 32.26
N LEU A 882 -12.70 18.39 31.60
CA LEU A 882 -13.69 19.11 30.79
C LEU A 882 -15.03 19.12 31.54
N ALA A 883 -15.45 20.29 32.02
CA ALA A 883 -16.70 20.46 32.78
C ALA A 883 -17.95 20.45 31.90
#